data_AF-A0A7C4E344-F1
#
_entry.id   AF-A0A7C4E344-F1
#
_cell.length_a   1.000
_cell.length_b   1.000
_cell.length_c   1.000
_cell.angle_alpha   90.00
_cell.angle_beta   90.00
_cell.angle_gamma   90.00
#
_symmetry.space_group_name_H-M   'P 1'
#
loop_
_entity.id
_entity.type
_entity.pdbx_description
1 polymer ?
#
loop_
_entity_poly.entity_id
_entity_poly.type
_entity_poly.pdbx_seq_one_letter_code
_entity_poly.pdbx_strand_id
1 'polypeptide(L)'
;GDALHALLEAQAYRLASWRVAGDEINYRRFFDVNDLAALRMEDEAVFEATHAKLLQWTAQGAIDGLRIDHPDGLLDPQQYFERLQRGHLRAAGLAPESIDARLRAEPKPLYVVAEKVLAAHEDLRGDWAVHGTTGYRFATVINGLLVDGANRQRIDRAWRAFVGDEAGEWEDIAYASRREVMTGALAGELTVLANRLLRLARADPRTRDFTQPALREALAAVAASFPVYRTYIVEEPTAADRRYIDWAVGRARARSRAADPGIFDFVHAALLGRAANGPTPEALAFARRFQQFTAPVAAKGIEDTAFYRFNRLLSLNDVGSDPEIFGLRVAAWHAASRDRRARWPHTMLASSTHDSKRSEDVRNRLNVISELPAAWRLAVRRFSRLNRRHRRTVDGERAPTRNDEYALYQLLAGTLPPGELDETALAAWRERVYAAWLKGAREAKLRTSWIHPNREYEDALKGFVEGALARAPGNLFLDDLRATVAPLAWFGQLNSVTMALAKFASPGVPDLYQGNETIALRLVDPDNRAPVDFAALRAALAQLQALAARGDEGALLRELFANGLAKLWVTWRCLTLRRERRALFEHGEYVPLEATGEKAAHVVAFARRHGDEIAIAIAGRLFAGLGAAVGELPLGEAVWGDTAVDLSPLAPLPPLRERLSGAAREFGAALPLTEAWNGFPGALWVSRRDERR
;
A
#
# COMPACT_ATOMS: atom_id res chain seq x y z
N GLY A 1 24.19 -44.45 -11.42
CA GLY A 1 22.79 -44.03 -11.56
C GLY A 1 21.95 -44.70 -10.50
N ASP A 2 21.86 -46.02 -10.57
CA ASP A 2 20.84 -46.80 -9.83
C ASP A 2 21.06 -46.83 -8.32
N ALA A 3 22.30 -46.88 -7.83
CA ALA A 3 22.58 -46.82 -6.39
C ALA A 3 22.19 -45.47 -5.76
N LEU A 4 22.44 -44.36 -6.46
CA LEU A 4 22.01 -43.03 -6.01
C LEU A 4 20.49 -42.89 -6.07
N HIS A 5 19.86 -43.42 -7.11
CA HIS A 5 18.40 -43.43 -7.21
C HIS A 5 17.77 -44.24 -6.08
N ALA A 6 18.24 -45.47 -5.83
CA ALA A 6 17.74 -46.30 -4.71
C ALA A 6 17.96 -45.64 -3.34
N LEU A 7 19.10 -44.95 -3.14
CA LEU A 7 19.33 -44.16 -1.93
C LEU A 7 18.29 -43.04 -1.78
N LEU A 8 17.99 -42.31 -2.87
CA LEU A 8 17.00 -41.23 -2.87
C LEU A 8 15.58 -41.75 -2.65
N GLU A 9 15.20 -42.87 -3.26
CA GLU A 9 13.88 -43.50 -3.08
C GLU A 9 13.67 -44.03 -1.64
N ALA A 10 14.74 -44.26 -0.88
CA ALA A 10 14.67 -44.65 0.52
C ALA A 10 14.53 -43.47 1.50
N GLN A 11 14.61 -42.22 1.04
CA GLN A 11 14.55 -41.04 1.91
C GLN A 11 13.10 -40.69 2.29
N ALA A 12 12.93 -40.02 3.44
CA ALA A 12 11.64 -39.46 3.86
C ALA A 12 11.20 -38.23 3.03
N TYR A 13 12.04 -37.77 2.10
CA TYR A 13 11.76 -36.69 1.17
C TYR A 13 11.94 -37.17 -0.27
N ARG A 14 11.19 -36.57 -1.19
CA ARG A 14 11.36 -36.79 -2.64
C ARG A 14 11.89 -35.51 -3.28
N LEU A 15 13.09 -35.58 -3.87
CA LEU A 15 13.58 -34.49 -4.72
C LEU A 15 12.81 -34.52 -6.04
N ALA A 16 12.14 -33.42 -6.38
CA ALA A 16 11.38 -33.27 -7.60
C ALA A 16 11.76 -31.97 -8.32
N SER A 17 11.46 -31.90 -9.62
CA SER A 17 11.57 -30.65 -10.36
C SER A 17 10.69 -29.59 -9.71
N TRP A 18 11.18 -28.34 -9.61
CA TRP A 18 10.42 -27.22 -9.05
C TRP A 18 9.06 -27.00 -9.73
N ARG A 19 8.91 -27.43 -10.99
CA ARG A 19 7.66 -27.37 -11.75
C ARG A 19 6.55 -28.25 -11.17
N VAL A 20 6.91 -29.32 -10.47
CA VAL A 20 5.95 -30.24 -9.83
C VAL A 20 5.32 -29.62 -8.58
N ALA A 21 5.93 -28.57 -8.02
CA ALA A 21 5.44 -27.96 -6.78
C ALA A 21 4.06 -27.31 -6.90
N GLY A 22 3.67 -26.85 -8.10
CA GLY A 22 2.33 -26.32 -8.34
C GLY A 22 1.22 -27.34 -8.11
N ASP A 23 1.53 -28.64 -8.27
CA ASP A 23 0.54 -29.72 -8.27
C ASP A 23 0.67 -30.67 -7.07
N GLU A 24 1.89 -31.05 -6.70
CA GLU A 24 2.14 -32.17 -5.76
C GLU A 24 2.84 -31.76 -4.45
N ILE A 25 3.03 -30.47 -4.19
CA ILE A 25 3.64 -30.05 -2.92
C ILE A 25 2.78 -30.50 -1.73
N ASN A 26 3.42 -31.11 -0.72
CA ASN A 26 2.72 -31.75 0.39
C ASN A 26 2.87 -31.02 1.73
N TYR A 27 3.43 -29.80 1.72
CA TYR A 27 3.47 -28.89 2.87
C TYR A 27 2.88 -27.53 2.50
N ARG A 28 2.39 -26.79 3.51
CA ARG A 28 1.90 -25.42 3.28
C ARG A 28 3.10 -24.49 3.08
N ARG A 29 3.05 -23.69 2.02
CA ARG A 29 4.04 -22.65 1.71
C ARG A 29 3.62 -21.27 2.19
N PHE A 30 4.58 -20.34 2.24
CA PHE A 30 4.30 -18.91 2.14
C PHE A 30 4.03 -18.56 0.66
N PHE A 31 2.77 -18.22 0.35
CA PHE A 31 2.33 -18.00 -1.02
C PHE A 31 2.69 -19.18 -1.94
N ASP A 32 3.40 -18.92 -3.04
CA ASP A 32 3.91 -19.88 -4.01
C ASP A 32 5.44 -20.10 -3.91
N VAL A 33 6.06 -19.70 -2.79
CA VAL A 33 7.50 -19.83 -2.56
C VAL A 33 7.83 -21.19 -1.94
N ASN A 34 8.43 -22.07 -2.73
CA ASN A 34 8.74 -23.45 -2.31
C ASN A 34 9.73 -23.50 -1.13
N ASP A 35 10.67 -22.55 -1.06
CA ASP A 35 11.72 -22.56 -0.03
C ASP A 35 11.21 -22.14 1.37
N LEU A 36 9.94 -21.74 1.50
CA LEU A 36 9.34 -21.24 2.75
C LEU A 36 8.21 -22.16 3.24
N ALA A 37 8.56 -23.14 4.07
CA ALA A 37 7.59 -24.02 4.72
C ALA A 37 6.94 -23.35 5.94
N ALA A 38 5.60 -23.41 6.02
CA ALA A 38 4.85 -22.73 7.06
C ALA A 38 4.84 -23.51 8.39
N LEU A 39 5.00 -22.77 9.49
CA LEU A 39 4.97 -23.31 10.85
C LEU A 39 3.54 -23.35 11.42
N ARG A 40 3.31 -24.28 12.33
CA ARG A 40 2.03 -24.50 13.04
C ARG A 40 1.98 -23.68 14.33
N MET A 41 1.88 -22.36 14.19
CA MET A 41 1.90 -21.43 15.33
C MET A 41 0.70 -21.58 16.28
N GLU A 42 -0.34 -22.32 15.89
CA GLU A 42 -1.43 -22.74 16.79
C GLU A 42 -0.97 -23.75 17.85
N ASP A 43 0.11 -24.48 17.61
CA ASP A 43 0.75 -25.38 18.58
C ASP A 43 1.62 -24.56 19.56
N GLU A 44 1.33 -24.65 20.86
CA GLU A 44 2.06 -23.89 21.88
C GLU A 44 3.54 -24.28 21.94
N ALA A 45 3.89 -25.55 21.74
CA ALA A 45 5.29 -25.98 21.75
C ALA A 45 6.10 -25.37 20.61
N VAL A 46 5.48 -25.25 19.42
CA VAL A 46 6.09 -24.58 18.25
C VAL A 46 6.24 -23.08 18.51
N PHE A 47 5.22 -22.45 19.09
CA PHE A 47 5.28 -21.02 19.45
C PHE A 47 6.42 -20.75 20.43
N GLU A 48 6.48 -21.48 21.55
CA GLU A 48 7.51 -21.29 22.59
C GLU A 48 8.92 -21.53 22.03
N ALA A 49 9.12 -22.61 21.25
CA ALA A 49 10.40 -22.92 20.64
C ALA A 49 10.91 -21.82 19.69
N THR A 50 10.00 -21.08 19.04
CA THR A 50 10.34 -20.04 18.06
C THR A 50 10.37 -18.63 18.64
N HIS A 51 9.66 -18.37 19.75
CA HIS A 51 9.48 -17.02 20.31
C HIS A 51 10.17 -16.79 21.65
N ALA A 52 10.63 -17.82 22.37
CA ALA A 52 11.22 -17.65 23.71
C ALA A 52 12.35 -16.60 23.74
N LYS A 53 13.27 -16.63 22.77
CA LYS A 53 14.38 -15.67 22.70
C LYS A 53 13.92 -14.25 22.39
N LEU A 54 12.97 -14.11 21.46
CA LEU A 54 12.37 -12.83 21.11
C LEU A 54 11.68 -12.20 22.32
N LEU A 55 10.86 -12.97 23.02
CA LEU A 55 10.13 -12.52 24.19
C LEU A 55 11.07 -12.18 25.35
N GLN A 56 12.16 -12.93 25.53
CA GLN A 56 13.22 -12.57 26.46
C GLN A 56 13.80 -11.18 26.14
N TRP A 57 14.10 -10.87 24.87
CA TRP A 57 14.60 -9.56 24.48
C TRP A 57 13.59 -8.43 24.73
N THR A 58 12.30 -8.69 24.52
CA THR A 58 11.26 -7.70 24.84
C THR A 58 11.15 -7.44 26.35
N ALA A 59 11.24 -8.49 27.17
CA ALA A 59 11.18 -8.36 28.63
C ALA A 59 12.43 -7.65 29.20
N GLN A 60 13.57 -7.78 28.53
CA GLN A 60 14.83 -7.10 28.88
C GLN A 60 14.86 -5.64 28.39
N GLY A 61 13.87 -5.17 27.64
CA GLY A 61 13.86 -3.83 27.06
C GLY A 61 14.87 -3.64 25.92
N ALA A 62 15.39 -4.72 25.32
CA ALA A 62 16.23 -4.64 24.12
C ALA A 62 15.41 -4.37 22.85
N ILE A 63 14.11 -4.68 22.88
CA ILE A 63 13.14 -4.48 21.82
C ILE A 63 11.85 -3.97 22.45
N ASP A 64 11.37 -2.80 22.04
CA ASP A 64 10.16 -2.17 22.61
C ASP A 64 8.85 -2.65 21.96
N GLY A 65 8.92 -3.33 20.82
CA GLY A 65 7.73 -3.81 20.12
C GLY A 65 8.02 -4.70 18.92
N LEU A 66 6.97 -5.31 18.39
CA LEU A 66 7.03 -6.31 17.33
C LEU A 66 6.15 -5.93 16.14
N ARG A 67 6.70 -6.05 14.93
CA ARG A 67 5.93 -6.07 13.67
C ARG A 67 5.78 -7.52 13.24
N ILE A 68 4.54 -7.99 13.15
CA ILE A 68 4.24 -9.38 12.78
C ILE A 68 4.03 -9.48 11.28
N ASP A 69 4.88 -10.29 10.65
CA ASP A 69 4.81 -10.63 9.23
C ASP A 69 3.66 -11.59 8.94
N HIS A 70 2.91 -11.32 7.88
CA HIS A 70 1.89 -12.21 7.34
C HIS A 70 0.99 -12.96 8.36
N PRO A 71 0.35 -12.27 9.33
CA PRO A 71 -0.57 -12.90 10.28
C PRO A 71 -1.77 -13.57 9.58
N ASP A 72 -2.14 -13.13 8.37
CA ASP A 72 -3.19 -13.78 7.57
C ASP A 72 -2.81 -15.17 7.06
N GLY A 73 -1.56 -15.63 7.24
CA GLY A 73 -1.15 -17.01 7.02
C GLY A 73 -1.40 -17.94 8.23
N LEU A 74 -1.66 -17.39 9.41
CA LEU A 74 -1.86 -18.15 10.65
C LEU A 74 -3.22 -18.88 10.64
N LEU A 75 -3.31 -19.97 11.39
CA LEU A 75 -4.58 -20.65 11.59
C LEU A 75 -5.51 -19.81 12.49
N ASP A 76 -4.98 -19.33 13.61
CA ASP A 76 -5.66 -18.48 14.60
C ASP A 76 -4.77 -17.27 14.95
N PRO A 77 -4.91 -16.14 14.23
CA PRO A 77 -4.16 -14.92 14.51
C PRO A 77 -4.48 -14.32 15.88
N GLN A 78 -5.73 -14.44 16.36
CA GLN A 78 -6.14 -13.87 17.64
C GLN A 78 -5.37 -14.53 18.78
N GLN A 79 -5.39 -15.87 18.84
CA GLN A 79 -4.63 -16.63 19.81
C GLN A 79 -3.14 -16.32 19.73
N TYR A 80 -2.58 -16.18 18.52
CA TYR A 80 -1.18 -15.84 18.35
C TYR A 80 -0.82 -14.49 18.99
N PHE A 81 -1.62 -13.44 18.77
CA PHE A 81 -1.39 -12.14 19.39
C PHE A 81 -1.54 -12.18 20.92
N GLU A 82 -2.52 -12.93 21.43
CA GLU A 82 -2.67 -13.14 22.88
C GLU A 82 -1.46 -13.86 23.48
N ARG A 83 -0.91 -14.86 22.79
CA ARG A 83 0.33 -15.56 23.18
C ARG A 83 1.53 -14.63 23.21
N LEU A 84 1.68 -13.70 22.26
CA LEU A 84 2.76 -12.70 22.30
C LEU A 84 2.67 -11.82 23.56
N GLN A 85 1.47 -11.29 23.86
CA GLN A 85 1.28 -10.42 25.03
C GLN A 85 1.51 -11.19 26.33
N ARG A 86 0.95 -12.39 26.44
CA ARG A 86 1.12 -13.27 27.61
C ARG A 86 2.58 -13.69 27.77
N GLY A 87 3.24 -14.08 26.69
CA GLY A 87 4.63 -14.50 26.66
C GLY A 87 5.58 -13.39 27.10
N HIS A 88 5.34 -12.14 26.68
CA HIS A 88 6.09 -10.98 27.15
C HIS A 88 5.97 -10.80 28.67
N LEU A 89 4.76 -10.84 29.22
CA LEU A 89 4.55 -10.71 30.67
C LEU A 89 5.16 -11.86 31.47
N ARG A 90 5.08 -13.09 30.96
CA ARG A 90 5.75 -14.27 31.55
C ARG A 90 7.27 -14.07 31.57
N ALA A 91 7.85 -13.66 30.45
CA ALA A 91 9.28 -13.39 30.35
C ALA A 91 9.74 -12.22 31.25
N ALA A 92 8.83 -11.27 31.54
CA ALA A 92 9.04 -10.18 32.50
C ALA A 92 8.85 -10.60 33.98
N GLY A 93 8.53 -11.86 34.26
CA GLY A 93 8.45 -12.41 35.62
C GLY A 93 7.12 -12.18 36.33
N LEU A 94 6.04 -11.84 35.63
CA LEU A 94 4.71 -11.69 36.24
C LEU A 94 4.11 -13.06 36.57
N ALA A 95 3.50 -13.16 37.75
CA ALA A 95 2.73 -14.33 38.17
C ALA A 95 1.47 -14.53 37.28
N PRO A 96 1.03 -15.77 37.04
CA PRO A 96 -0.12 -16.08 36.16
C PRO A 96 -1.40 -15.29 36.48
N GLU A 97 -1.71 -15.08 37.75
CA GLU A 97 -2.91 -14.38 38.20
C GLU A 97 -2.87 -12.89 37.83
N SER A 98 -1.68 -12.30 37.87
CA SER A 98 -1.44 -10.90 37.49
C SER A 98 -1.45 -10.68 35.97
N ILE A 99 -1.11 -11.72 35.19
CA ILE A 99 -1.08 -11.65 33.72
C ILE A 99 -2.49 -11.38 33.17
N ASP A 100 -3.49 -12.15 33.59
CA ASP A 100 -4.84 -12.00 33.04
C ASP A 100 -5.46 -10.64 33.39
N ALA A 101 -5.16 -10.11 34.59
CA ALA A 101 -5.52 -8.75 34.95
C ALA A 101 -4.84 -7.72 34.03
N ARG A 102 -3.54 -7.89 33.75
CA ARG A 102 -2.78 -6.96 32.90
C ARG A 102 -3.22 -7.01 31.43
N LEU A 103 -3.57 -8.18 30.88
CA LEU A 103 -4.01 -8.35 29.49
C LEU A 103 -5.35 -7.66 29.19
N ARG A 104 -6.21 -7.52 30.20
CA ARG A 104 -7.49 -6.80 30.11
C ARG A 104 -7.34 -5.27 30.13
N ALA A 105 -6.21 -4.75 30.61
CA ALA A 105 -5.97 -3.31 30.68
C ALA A 105 -5.39 -2.76 29.38
N GLU A 106 -5.79 -1.54 29.03
CA GLU A 106 -5.18 -0.74 27.95
C GLU A 106 -4.17 0.27 28.50
N PRO A 107 -3.09 0.60 27.76
CA PRO A 107 -2.67 -0.05 26.52
C PRO A 107 -2.15 -1.50 26.76
N LYS A 108 -2.15 -2.33 25.72
CA LYS A 108 -1.51 -3.65 25.75
C LYS A 108 -0.03 -3.54 26.15
N PRO A 109 0.52 -4.51 26.90
CA PRO A 109 1.85 -4.37 27.51
C PRO A 109 3.00 -4.33 26.50
N LEU A 110 2.92 -5.11 25.42
CA LEU A 110 3.90 -5.09 24.33
C LEU A 110 3.32 -4.37 23.12
N TYR A 111 4.04 -3.40 22.57
CA TYR A 111 3.67 -2.77 21.29
C TYR A 111 3.75 -3.80 20.17
N VAL A 112 2.63 -4.10 19.53
CA VAL A 112 2.53 -5.11 18.46
C VAL A 112 1.71 -4.55 17.32
N VAL A 113 2.22 -4.63 16.09
CA VAL A 113 1.50 -4.24 14.87
C VAL A 113 1.50 -5.37 13.86
N ALA A 114 0.37 -5.53 13.17
CA ALA A 114 0.16 -6.59 12.20
C ALA A 114 0.41 -6.08 10.77
N GLU A 115 1.21 -6.79 9.98
CA GLU A 115 1.19 -6.62 8.54
C GLU A 115 -0.10 -7.21 7.96
N LYS A 116 -1.18 -6.43 8.00
CA LYS A 116 -2.49 -6.86 7.52
C LYS A 116 -3.02 -5.87 6.50
N VAL A 117 -3.31 -6.38 5.31
CA VAL A 117 -3.93 -5.61 4.24
C VAL A 117 -5.45 -5.60 4.44
N LEU A 118 -6.02 -4.41 4.56
CA LEU A 118 -7.46 -4.22 4.77
C LEU A 118 -8.12 -3.78 3.46
N ALA A 119 -9.22 -4.43 3.07
CA ALA A 119 -10.09 -3.86 2.05
C ALA A 119 -10.68 -2.51 2.53
N ALA A 120 -11.14 -1.68 1.61
CA ALA A 120 -11.64 -0.33 1.94
C ALA A 120 -12.84 -0.34 2.91
N HIS A 121 -13.66 -1.38 2.84
CA HIS A 121 -14.86 -1.57 3.66
C HIS A 121 -14.66 -2.55 4.83
N GLU A 122 -13.44 -3.03 5.04
CA GLU A 122 -13.09 -3.97 6.10
C GLU A 122 -12.66 -3.22 7.37
N ASP A 123 -12.80 -3.82 8.54
CA ASP A 123 -12.22 -3.29 9.77
C ASP A 123 -11.21 -4.28 10.33
N LEU A 124 -10.14 -3.77 10.95
CA LEU A 124 -9.28 -4.63 11.75
C LEU A 124 -10.09 -5.19 12.92
N ARG A 125 -9.93 -6.48 13.18
CA ARG A 125 -10.52 -7.20 14.31
C ARG A 125 -10.19 -6.48 15.63
N GLY A 126 -11.22 -6.00 16.32
CA GLY A 126 -11.06 -5.21 17.56
C GLY A 126 -10.70 -6.03 18.80
N ASP A 127 -10.84 -7.36 18.71
CA ASP A 127 -10.45 -8.35 19.72
C ASP A 127 -9.00 -8.82 19.58
N TRP A 128 -8.27 -8.41 18.53
CA TRP A 128 -6.86 -8.72 18.41
C TRP A 128 -6.03 -7.90 19.39
N ALA A 129 -5.12 -8.56 20.10
CA ALA A 129 -4.23 -7.94 21.09
C ALA A 129 -3.04 -7.19 20.43
N VAL A 130 -3.36 -6.25 19.54
CA VAL A 130 -2.43 -5.45 18.74
C VAL A 130 -2.75 -3.95 18.86
N HIS A 131 -1.79 -3.11 18.49
CA HIS A 131 -1.90 -1.65 18.47
C HIS A 131 -2.36 -1.09 17.11
N GLY A 132 -2.46 -1.96 16.09
CA GLY A 132 -2.91 -1.61 14.75
C GLY A 132 -2.19 -2.40 13.67
N THR A 133 -2.09 -1.82 12.49
CA THR A 133 -1.37 -2.40 11.34
C THR A 133 -0.09 -1.65 11.00
N THR A 134 0.67 -2.18 10.07
CA THR A 134 1.85 -1.53 9.46
C THR A 134 1.51 -0.32 8.60
N GLY A 135 0.23 -0.03 8.33
CA GLY A 135 -0.19 1.28 7.81
C GLY A 135 -0.54 1.36 6.32
N TYR A 136 -0.71 0.24 5.59
CA TYR A 136 -1.16 0.27 4.19
C TYR A 136 -2.51 0.98 3.97
N ARG A 137 -3.43 0.93 4.96
CA ARG A 137 -4.66 1.74 4.96
C ARG A 137 -4.37 3.24 4.99
N PHE A 138 -3.36 3.67 5.75
CA PHE A 138 -2.95 5.07 5.74
C PHE A 138 -2.35 5.44 4.39
N ALA A 139 -1.47 4.60 3.83
CA ALA A 139 -0.82 4.82 2.54
C ALA A 139 -1.83 5.08 1.41
N THR A 140 -2.91 4.30 1.36
CA THR A 140 -3.98 4.46 0.38
C THR A 140 -4.80 5.72 0.58
N VAL A 141 -5.18 6.02 1.83
CA VAL A 141 -5.95 7.21 2.18
C VAL A 141 -5.17 8.51 1.87
N ILE A 142 -3.88 8.58 2.25
CA ILE A 142 -3.07 9.79 2.01
C ILE A 142 -2.73 9.95 0.52
N ASN A 143 -2.49 8.85 -0.21
CA ASN A 143 -2.28 8.91 -1.66
C ASN A 143 -3.55 9.39 -2.37
N GLY A 144 -4.72 8.86 -1.99
CA GLY A 144 -6.02 9.26 -2.55
C GLY A 144 -6.32 10.75 -2.33
N LEU A 145 -5.90 11.34 -1.21
CA LEU A 145 -6.04 12.78 -0.96
C LEU A 145 -5.34 13.63 -2.04
N LEU A 146 -4.32 13.11 -2.71
CA LEU A 146 -3.52 13.84 -3.70
C LEU A 146 -3.90 13.50 -5.14
N VAL A 147 -4.93 12.68 -5.34
CA VAL A 147 -5.51 12.35 -6.66
C VAL A 147 -6.78 13.16 -6.87
N ASP A 148 -6.90 13.81 -8.02
CA ASP A 148 -8.08 14.55 -8.40
C ASP A 148 -9.19 13.61 -8.90
N GLY A 149 -10.05 13.21 -7.96
CA GLY A 149 -11.20 12.34 -8.21
C GLY A 149 -12.17 12.87 -9.28
N ALA A 150 -12.26 14.19 -9.47
CA ALA A 150 -13.19 14.79 -10.44
C ALA A 150 -12.84 14.43 -11.89
N ASN A 151 -11.59 14.06 -12.14
CA ASN A 151 -11.07 13.76 -13.47
C ASN A 151 -11.05 12.27 -13.82
N ARG A 152 -11.63 11.38 -12.98
CA ARG A 152 -11.70 9.91 -13.22
C ARG A 152 -12.10 9.57 -14.65
N GLN A 153 -13.24 10.08 -15.11
CA GLN A 153 -13.77 9.75 -16.44
C GLN A 153 -12.87 10.23 -17.58
N ARG A 154 -12.15 11.36 -17.40
CA ARG A 154 -11.21 11.87 -18.41
C ARG A 154 -9.97 10.98 -18.49
N ILE A 155 -9.51 10.47 -17.36
CA ILE A 155 -8.41 9.50 -17.28
C ILE A 155 -8.83 8.16 -17.87
N ASP A 156 -10.02 7.65 -17.52
CA ASP A 156 -10.57 6.41 -18.11
C ASP A 156 -10.62 6.51 -19.64
N ARG A 157 -11.15 7.61 -20.18
CA ARG A 157 -11.18 7.84 -21.65
C ARG A 157 -9.79 7.94 -22.26
N ALA A 158 -8.84 8.60 -21.59
CA ALA A 158 -7.47 8.73 -22.09
C ALA A 158 -6.75 7.38 -22.15
N TRP A 159 -6.89 6.57 -21.10
CA TRP A 159 -6.33 5.22 -21.01
C TRP A 159 -6.97 4.29 -22.05
N ARG A 160 -8.31 4.15 -22.06
CA ARG A 160 -9.02 3.28 -23.02
C ARG A 160 -8.73 3.65 -24.47
N ALA A 161 -8.67 4.95 -24.78
CA ALA A 161 -8.32 5.39 -26.13
C ALA A 161 -6.88 5.07 -26.55
N PHE A 162 -5.98 4.76 -25.61
CA PHE A 162 -4.61 4.36 -25.90
C PHE A 162 -4.46 2.84 -25.97
N VAL A 163 -5.04 2.11 -25.01
CA VAL A 163 -4.88 0.65 -24.89
C VAL A 163 -5.87 -0.14 -25.74
N GLY A 164 -6.98 0.47 -26.18
CA GLY A 164 -7.99 -0.18 -27.01
C GLY A 164 -8.65 -1.36 -26.32
N ASP A 165 -8.75 -2.49 -27.02
CA ASP A 165 -9.42 -3.71 -26.55
C ASP A 165 -8.71 -4.40 -25.39
N GLU A 166 -7.45 -4.00 -25.09
CA GLU A 166 -6.73 -4.43 -23.89
C GLU A 166 -7.29 -3.78 -22.60
N ALA A 167 -8.18 -2.78 -22.71
CA ALA A 167 -8.84 -2.18 -21.55
C ALA A 167 -9.93 -3.10 -20.98
N GLY A 168 -9.66 -3.72 -19.83
CA GLY A 168 -10.67 -4.47 -19.06
C GLY A 168 -11.28 -3.67 -17.91
N GLU A 169 -12.41 -4.16 -17.40
CA GLU A 169 -12.96 -3.68 -16.13
C GLU A 169 -12.15 -4.27 -14.96
N TRP A 170 -11.93 -3.47 -13.91
CA TRP A 170 -11.14 -3.89 -12.75
C TRP A 170 -11.65 -5.19 -12.14
N GLU A 171 -12.96 -5.31 -11.96
CA GLU A 171 -13.56 -6.47 -11.30
C GLU A 171 -13.30 -7.78 -12.09
N ASP A 172 -13.35 -7.72 -13.41
CA ASP A 172 -13.10 -8.88 -14.27
C ASP A 172 -11.61 -9.23 -14.33
N ILE A 173 -10.73 -8.22 -14.40
CA ILE A 173 -9.27 -8.42 -14.31
C ILE A 173 -8.91 -9.07 -12.97
N ALA A 174 -9.41 -8.52 -11.86
CA ALA A 174 -9.16 -9.03 -10.51
C ALA A 174 -9.70 -10.46 -10.32
N TYR A 175 -10.88 -10.78 -10.86
CA TYR A 175 -11.43 -12.14 -10.84
C TYR A 175 -10.57 -13.11 -11.67
N ALA A 176 -10.26 -12.76 -12.91
CA ALA A 176 -9.45 -13.57 -13.81
C ALA A 176 -8.05 -13.84 -13.26
N SER A 177 -7.39 -12.80 -12.71
CA SER A 177 -6.06 -12.93 -12.12
C SER A 177 -6.03 -13.83 -10.88
N ARG A 178 -7.05 -13.75 -10.01
CA ARG A 178 -7.18 -14.69 -8.88
C ARG A 178 -7.38 -16.12 -9.35
N ARG A 179 -8.22 -16.33 -10.36
CA ARG A 179 -8.42 -17.66 -10.96
C ARG A 179 -7.13 -18.24 -11.53
N GLU A 180 -6.40 -17.44 -12.30
CA GLU A 180 -5.16 -17.86 -12.95
C GLU A 180 -4.10 -18.32 -11.93
N VAL A 181 -3.94 -17.58 -10.83
CA VAL A 181 -3.07 -17.98 -9.72
C VAL A 181 -3.52 -19.30 -9.10
N MET A 182 -4.83 -19.46 -8.85
CA MET A 182 -5.39 -20.68 -8.26
C MET A 182 -5.29 -21.91 -9.16
N THR A 183 -5.36 -21.74 -10.47
CA THR A 183 -5.24 -22.84 -11.43
C THR A 183 -3.82 -23.09 -11.90
N GLY A 184 -2.88 -22.19 -11.57
CA GLY A 184 -1.45 -22.34 -11.81
C GLY A 184 -0.69 -22.61 -10.52
N ALA A 185 -0.08 -21.57 -9.93
CA ALA A 185 0.87 -21.70 -8.82
C ALA A 185 0.29 -22.34 -7.53
N LEU A 186 -1.03 -22.23 -7.31
CA LEU A 186 -1.73 -22.77 -6.15
C LEU A 186 -2.70 -23.93 -6.50
N ALA A 187 -2.51 -24.57 -7.66
CA ALA A 187 -3.39 -25.62 -8.16
C ALA A 187 -3.48 -26.84 -7.22
N GLY A 188 -2.36 -27.21 -6.61
CA GLY A 188 -2.25 -28.29 -5.63
C GLY A 188 -3.03 -28.00 -4.35
N GLU A 189 -2.89 -26.81 -3.78
CA GLU A 189 -3.66 -26.40 -2.60
C GLU A 189 -5.17 -26.38 -2.88
N LEU A 190 -5.58 -25.90 -4.05
CA LEU A 190 -6.97 -25.96 -4.49
C LEU A 190 -7.45 -27.41 -4.65
N THR A 191 -6.62 -28.32 -5.18
CA THR A 191 -6.94 -29.77 -5.29
C THR A 191 -7.16 -30.38 -3.91
N VAL A 192 -6.27 -30.10 -2.95
CA VAL A 192 -6.39 -30.59 -1.58
C VAL A 192 -7.69 -30.11 -0.93
N LEU A 193 -8.05 -28.85 -1.11
CA LEU A 193 -9.30 -28.30 -0.59
C LEU A 193 -10.52 -28.94 -1.26
N ALA A 194 -10.53 -29.08 -2.60
CA ALA A 194 -11.61 -29.74 -3.32
C ALA A 194 -11.81 -31.19 -2.86
N ASN A 195 -10.73 -31.93 -2.61
CA ASN A 195 -10.79 -33.30 -2.11
C ASN A 195 -11.31 -33.38 -0.66
N ARG A 196 -10.99 -32.40 0.19
CA ARG A 196 -11.58 -32.27 1.53
C ARG A 196 -13.08 -31.99 1.44
N LEU A 197 -13.49 -31.08 0.57
CA LEU A 197 -14.89 -30.74 0.36
C LEU A 197 -15.69 -31.93 -0.22
N LEU A 198 -15.10 -32.72 -1.12
CA LEU A 198 -15.70 -33.94 -1.64
C LEU A 198 -15.97 -34.98 -0.54
N ARG A 199 -15.06 -35.12 0.43
CA ARG A 199 -15.29 -36.04 1.57
C ARG A 199 -16.47 -35.59 2.42
N LEU A 200 -16.62 -34.28 2.65
CA LEU A 200 -17.81 -33.72 3.31
C LEU A 200 -19.07 -33.99 2.49
N ALA A 201 -19.01 -33.80 1.17
CA ALA A 201 -20.15 -34.01 0.28
C ALA A 201 -20.64 -35.45 0.30
N ARG A 202 -19.71 -36.43 0.29
CA ARG A 202 -20.02 -37.87 0.33
C ARG A 202 -20.65 -38.36 1.63
N ALA A 203 -20.50 -37.61 2.72
CA ALA A 203 -21.07 -37.97 4.01
C ALA A 203 -22.61 -37.84 4.05
N ASP A 204 -23.24 -37.10 3.13
CA ASP A 204 -24.70 -36.90 3.09
C ASP A 204 -25.32 -37.36 1.75
N PRO A 205 -26.44 -38.11 1.76
CA PRO A 205 -27.19 -38.50 0.55
C PRO A 205 -27.55 -37.37 -0.41
N ARG A 206 -27.79 -36.16 0.09
CA ARG A 206 -28.22 -35.00 -0.71
C ARG A 206 -27.08 -34.32 -1.45
N THR A 207 -25.84 -34.51 -1.00
CA THR A 207 -24.67 -33.82 -1.54
C THR A 207 -23.64 -34.76 -2.16
N ARG A 208 -23.79 -36.09 -2.00
CA ARG A 208 -22.80 -37.08 -2.45
C ARG A 208 -22.59 -37.18 -3.96
N ASP A 209 -23.53 -36.66 -4.74
CA ASP A 209 -23.44 -36.64 -6.21
C ASP A 209 -22.65 -35.43 -6.74
N PHE A 210 -22.28 -34.47 -5.88
CA PHE A 210 -21.35 -33.42 -6.27
C PHE A 210 -19.99 -34.03 -6.63
N THR A 211 -19.60 -33.84 -7.88
CA THR A 211 -18.33 -34.36 -8.40
C THR A 211 -17.16 -33.49 -7.96
N GLN A 212 -15.97 -34.09 -7.89
CA GLN A 212 -14.75 -33.35 -7.53
C GLN A 212 -14.50 -32.16 -8.48
N PRO A 213 -14.61 -32.29 -9.82
CA PRO A 213 -14.39 -31.16 -10.71
C PRO A 213 -15.39 -30.02 -10.48
N ALA A 214 -16.67 -30.34 -10.23
CA ALA A 214 -17.68 -29.32 -9.94
C ALA A 214 -17.39 -28.59 -8.62
N LEU A 215 -16.98 -29.31 -7.57
CA LEU A 215 -16.60 -28.73 -6.28
C LEU A 215 -15.34 -27.86 -6.40
N ARG A 216 -14.34 -28.31 -7.16
CA ARG A 216 -13.11 -27.55 -7.43
C ARG A 216 -13.44 -26.23 -8.14
N GLU A 217 -14.27 -26.27 -9.17
CA GLU A 217 -14.68 -25.09 -9.93
C GLU A 217 -15.51 -24.12 -9.08
N ALA A 218 -16.51 -24.62 -8.34
CA ALA A 218 -17.31 -23.80 -7.44
C ALA A 218 -16.44 -23.13 -6.36
N LEU A 219 -15.51 -23.88 -5.77
CA LEU A 219 -14.60 -23.36 -4.76
C LEU A 219 -13.65 -22.28 -5.32
N ALA A 220 -13.11 -22.49 -6.53
CA ALA A 220 -12.30 -21.50 -7.21
C ALA A 220 -13.11 -20.23 -7.54
N ALA A 221 -14.35 -20.37 -7.99
CA ALA A 221 -15.22 -19.23 -8.27
C ALA A 221 -15.53 -18.42 -7.00
N VAL A 222 -15.76 -19.09 -5.86
CA VAL A 222 -15.98 -18.45 -4.55
C VAL A 222 -14.72 -17.75 -4.06
N ALA A 223 -13.56 -18.41 -4.08
CA ALA A 223 -12.28 -17.81 -3.69
C ALA A 223 -11.89 -16.61 -4.58
N ALA A 224 -12.13 -16.70 -5.90
CA ALA A 224 -11.93 -15.58 -6.83
C ALA A 224 -12.96 -14.45 -6.66
N SER A 225 -14.00 -14.64 -5.85
CA SER A 225 -15.04 -13.63 -5.58
C SER A 225 -14.94 -13.06 -4.16
N PHE A 226 -13.95 -13.48 -3.36
CA PHE A 226 -13.79 -13.00 -1.99
C PHE A 226 -13.54 -11.47 -1.95
N PRO A 227 -14.26 -10.71 -1.10
CA PRO A 227 -14.13 -9.26 -1.03
C PRO A 227 -13.01 -8.77 -0.10
N VAL A 228 -12.43 -9.68 0.69
CA VAL A 228 -11.35 -9.44 1.67
C VAL A 228 -10.27 -10.51 1.51
N TYR A 229 -9.10 -10.35 2.15
CA TYR A 229 -8.01 -11.33 2.08
C TYR A 229 -8.44 -12.70 2.63
N ARG A 230 -9.15 -12.72 3.77
CA ARG A 230 -9.72 -13.91 4.39
C ARG A 230 -10.74 -13.56 5.46
N THR A 231 -11.49 -14.57 5.89
CA THR A 231 -12.30 -14.55 7.13
C THR A 231 -11.47 -15.10 8.32
N TYR A 232 -12.00 -14.98 9.53
CA TYR A 232 -11.32 -15.37 10.78
C TYR A 232 -12.21 -16.22 11.69
N ILE A 233 -12.77 -17.30 11.13
CA ILE A 233 -13.53 -18.33 11.82
C ILE A 233 -12.56 -19.28 12.51
N VAL A 234 -12.64 -19.35 13.84
CA VAL A 234 -11.96 -20.36 14.65
C VAL A 234 -12.99 -21.34 15.16
N GLU A 235 -13.85 -20.98 16.11
CA GLU A 235 -14.91 -21.86 16.62
C GLU A 235 -16.25 -21.63 15.90
N GLU A 236 -16.67 -20.37 15.82
CA GLU A 236 -17.93 -19.96 15.19
C GLU A 236 -17.71 -18.72 14.31
N PRO A 237 -18.47 -18.56 13.21
CA PRO A 237 -18.36 -17.39 12.34
C PRO A 237 -19.07 -16.17 12.93
N THR A 238 -18.37 -15.03 12.91
CA THR A 238 -18.93 -13.72 13.27
C THR A 238 -19.90 -13.21 12.20
N ALA A 239 -20.64 -12.15 12.50
CA ALA A 239 -21.50 -11.49 11.51
C ALA A 239 -20.71 -10.96 10.29
N ALA A 240 -19.49 -10.46 10.51
CA ALA A 240 -18.61 -10.04 9.43
C ALA A 240 -18.17 -11.23 8.55
N ASP A 241 -17.80 -12.36 9.17
CA ASP A 241 -17.40 -13.56 8.43
C ASP A 241 -18.53 -14.06 7.53
N ARG A 242 -19.76 -14.14 8.07
CA ARG A 242 -20.96 -14.53 7.33
C ARG A 242 -21.20 -13.60 6.15
N ARG A 243 -21.18 -12.28 6.37
CA ARG A 243 -21.38 -11.28 5.32
C ARG A 243 -20.40 -11.44 4.16
N TYR A 244 -19.12 -11.67 4.44
CA TYR A 244 -18.11 -11.82 3.38
C TYR A 244 -18.26 -13.13 2.62
N ILE A 245 -18.62 -14.22 3.31
CA ILE A 245 -18.94 -15.50 2.67
C ILE A 245 -20.20 -15.39 1.80
N ASP A 246 -21.25 -14.74 2.30
CA ASP A 246 -22.49 -14.48 1.55
C ASP A 246 -22.20 -13.69 0.27
N TRP A 247 -21.39 -12.64 0.36
CA TRP A 247 -20.94 -11.85 -0.80
C TRP A 247 -20.24 -12.75 -1.81
N ALA A 248 -19.19 -13.46 -1.38
CA ALA A 248 -18.36 -14.27 -2.27
C ALA A 248 -19.17 -15.37 -2.97
N VAL A 249 -20.04 -16.06 -2.22
CA VAL A 249 -20.92 -17.10 -2.75
C VAL A 249 -21.96 -16.53 -3.71
N GLY A 250 -22.61 -15.41 -3.36
CA GLY A 250 -23.59 -14.76 -4.23
C GLY A 250 -22.98 -14.32 -5.56
N ARG A 251 -21.78 -13.73 -5.52
CA ARG A 251 -21.01 -13.33 -6.71
C ARG A 251 -20.59 -14.53 -7.56
N ALA A 252 -20.07 -15.58 -6.94
CA ALA A 252 -19.68 -16.79 -7.64
C ALA A 252 -20.88 -17.47 -8.31
N ARG A 253 -22.03 -17.54 -7.61
CA ARG A 253 -23.29 -18.06 -8.16
C ARG A 253 -23.74 -17.26 -9.36
N ALA A 254 -23.74 -15.93 -9.28
CA ALA A 254 -24.15 -15.05 -10.38
C ALA A 254 -23.26 -15.16 -11.62
N ARG A 255 -21.97 -15.46 -11.46
CA ARG A 255 -21.03 -15.69 -12.57
C ARG A 255 -21.07 -17.11 -13.13
N SER A 256 -21.63 -18.06 -12.38
CA SER A 256 -21.61 -19.47 -12.74
C SER A 256 -22.65 -19.81 -13.80
N ARG A 257 -22.30 -20.77 -14.67
CA ARG A 257 -23.23 -21.43 -15.61
C ARG A 257 -23.46 -22.90 -15.24
N ALA A 258 -23.12 -23.30 -14.02
CA ALA A 258 -23.24 -24.68 -13.56
C ALA A 258 -24.70 -25.16 -13.57
N ALA A 259 -24.89 -26.45 -13.87
CA ALA A 259 -26.20 -27.07 -13.98
C ALA A 259 -26.94 -27.24 -12.64
N ASP A 260 -26.18 -27.37 -11.53
CA ASP A 260 -26.75 -27.52 -10.18
C ASP A 260 -26.33 -26.33 -9.27
N PRO A 261 -27.22 -25.36 -9.02
CA PRO A 261 -26.96 -24.24 -8.13
C PRO A 261 -26.76 -24.65 -6.65
N GLY A 262 -27.26 -25.82 -6.24
CA GLY A 262 -27.17 -26.31 -4.86
C GLY A 262 -25.74 -26.55 -4.38
N ILE A 263 -24.79 -26.69 -5.31
CA ILE A 263 -23.37 -26.77 -4.98
C ILE A 263 -22.87 -25.54 -4.22
N PHE A 264 -23.41 -24.35 -4.53
CA PHE A 264 -23.03 -23.11 -3.85
C PHE A 264 -23.61 -23.01 -2.44
N ASP A 265 -24.80 -23.58 -2.21
CA ASP A 265 -25.37 -23.69 -0.86
C ASP A 265 -24.54 -24.65 0.00
N PHE A 266 -24.05 -25.73 -0.60
CA PHE A 266 -23.15 -26.65 0.08
C PHE A 266 -21.78 -26.03 0.38
N VAL A 267 -21.15 -25.34 -0.57
CA VAL A 267 -19.89 -24.60 -0.34
C VAL A 267 -20.08 -23.56 0.76
N HIS A 268 -21.19 -22.80 0.72
CA HIS A 268 -21.53 -21.81 1.74
C HIS A 268 -21.60 -22.43 3.14
N ALA A 269 -22.35 -23.52 3.30
CA ALA A 269 -22.45 -24.23 4.58
C ALA A 269 -21.08 -24.71 5.08
N ALA A 270 -20.28 -25.31 4.21
CA ALA A 270 -18.94 -25.80 4.54
C ALA A 270 -18.00 -24.67 4.98
N LEU A 271 -18.05 -23.50 4.32
CA LEU A 271 -17.28 -22.32 4.69
C LEU A 271 -17.71 -21.70 6.03
N LEU A 272 -18.97 -21.91 6.44
CA LEU A 272 -19.46 -21.55 7.76
C LEU A 272 -19.16 -22.61 8.84
N GLY A 273 -18.36 -23.63 8.53
CA GLY A 273 -18.02 -24.71 9.44
C GLY A 273 -19.16 -25.71 9.66
N ARG A 274 -20.11 -25.79 8.73
CA ARG A 274 -21.32 -26.62 8.85
C ARG A 274 -21.38 -27.71 7.79
N ALA A 275 -21.88 -28.87 8.18
CA ALA A 275 -22.39 -29.91 7.31
C ALA A 275 -23.93 -29.88 7.33
N ALA A 276 -24.56 -30.85 6.66
CA ALA A 276 -26.00 -30.85 6.46
C ALA A 276 -26.84 -30.96 7.75
N ASN A 277 -26.25 -31.48 8.84
CA ASN A 277 -26.89 -31.64 10.15
C ASN A 277 -26.38 -30.65 11.21
N GLY A 278 -25.67 -29.59 10.81
CA GLY A 278 -25.14 -28.56 11.71
C GLY A 278 -23.61 -28.46 11.70
N PRO A 279 -23.01 -27.75 12.68
CA PRO A 279 -21.57 -27.60 12.80
C PRO A 279 -20.86 -28.96 12.97
N THR A 280 -19.73 -29.15 12.29
CA THR A 280 -18.89 -30.35 12.49
C THR A 280 -17.40 -30.00 12.53
N PRO A 281 -16.56 -30.77 13.27
CA PRO A 281 -15.12 -30.55 13.30
C PRO A 281 -14.46 -30.58 11.91
N GLU A 282 -14.92 -31.46 11.02
CA GLU A 282 -14.37 -31.60 9.67
C GLU A 282 -14.70 -30.39 8.79
N ALA A 283 -15.92 -29.86 8.88
CA ALA A 283 -16.33 -28.66 8.16
C ALA A 283 -15.60 -27.43 8.70
N LEU A 284 -15.42 -27.32 10.02
CA LEU A 284 -14.66 -26.25 10.65
C LEU A 284 -13.17 -26.29 10.24
N ALA A 285 -12.57 -27.48 10.20
CA ALA A 285 -11.21 -27.68 9.71
C ALA A 285 -11.07 -27.33 8.22
N PHE A 286 -12.10 -27.56 7.42
CA PHE A 286 -12.17 -27.11 6.02
C PHE A 286 -12.21 -25.59 5.94
N ALA A 287 -13.12 -24.92 6.66
CA ALA A 287 -13.25 -23.46 6.69
C ALA A 287 -11.92 -22.80 7.11
N ARG A 288 -11.30 -23.25 8.20
CA ARG A 288 -9.99 -22.76 8.66
C ARG A 288 -8.91 -22.89 7.59
N ARG A 289 -8.90 -24.01 6.84
CA ARG A 289 -7.93 -24.21 5.77
C ARG A 289 -8.19 -23.33 4.55
N PHE A 290 -9.45 -23.10 4.21
CA PHE A 290 -9.84 -22.19 3.13
C PHE A 290 -9.42 -20.74 3.43
N GLN A 291 -9.49 -20.32 4.70
CA GLN A 291 -9.01 -19.00 5.13
C GLN A 291 -7.50 -18.81 4.92
N GLN A 292 -6.70 -19.83 5.16
CA GLN A 292 -5.26 -19.81 4.86
C GLN A 292 -4.95 -19.82 3.35
N PHE A 293 -5.92 -20.21 2.52
CA PHE A 293 -5.79 -20.28 1.06
C PHE A 293 -6.24 -18.99 0.37
N THR A 294 -7.27 -18.31 0.88
CA THR A 294 -7.77 -17.07 0.27
C THR A 294 -6.78 -15.91 0.39
N ALA A 295 -5.99 -15.85 1.47
CA ALA A 295 -4.96 -14.82 1.65
C ALA A 295 -3.88 -14.82 0.53
N PRO A 296 -3.21 -15.95 0.20
CA PRO A 296 -2.30 -15.99 -0.94
C PRO A 296 -2.99 -15.69 -2.28
N VAL A 297 -4.24 -16.13 -2.46
CA VAL A 297 -5.00 -15.85 -3.68
C VAL A 297 -5.23 -14.35 -3.86
N ALA A 298 -5.56 -13.63 -2.78
CA ALA A 298 -5.69 -12.18 -2.80
C ALA A 298 -4.35 -11.50 -3.14
N ALA A 299 -3.27 -11.82 -2.40
CA ALA A 299 -1.96 -11.21 -2.63
C ALA A 299 -1.44 -11.47 -4.06
N LYS A 300 -1.39 -12.73 -4.48
CA LYS A 300 -0.83 -13.10 -5.79
C LYS A 300 -1.74 -12.74 -6.96
N GLY A 301 -3.06 -12.84 -6.76
CA GLY A 301 -4.04 -12.51 -7.79
C GLY A 301 -4.24 -11.01 -7.98
N ILE A 302 -4.21 -10.22 -6.91
CA ILE A 302 -4.41 -8.77 -6.99
C ILE A 302 -3.09 -8.04 -7.11
N GLU A 303 -2.23 -8.15 -6.10
CA GLU A 303 -1.02 -7.33 -6.01
C GLU A 303 0.05 -7.71 -7.03
N ASP A 304 0.24 -9.01 -7.25
CA ASP A 304 1.27 -9.56 -8.15
C ASP A 304 0.71 -9.99 -9.52
N THR A 305 -0.53 -9.62 -9.85
CA THR A 305 -1.09 -9.89 -11.18
C THR A 305 -2.03 -8.78 -11.66
N ALA A 306 -3.18 -8.56 -11.00
CA ALA A 306 -4.18 -7.59 -11.46
C ALA A 306 -3.63 -6.16 -11.55
N PHE A 307 -2.81 -5.73 -10.58
CA PHE A 307 -2.14 -4.43 -10.59
C PHE A 307 -1.20 -4.20 -11.77
N TYR A 308 -0.72 -5.26 -12.42
CA TYR A 308 0.12 -5.18 -13.61
C TYR A 308 -0.69 -5.27 -14.92
N ARG A 309 -1.98 -5.61 -14.83
CA ARG A 309 -2.93 -5.62 -15.95
C ARG A 309 -3.76 -4.34 -16.03
N PHE A 310 -4.11 -3.74 -14.90
CA PHE A 310 -4.95 -2.54 -14.84
C PHE A 310 -4.12 -1.24 -14.79
N ASN A 311 -3.51 -0.87 -15.91
CA ASN A 311 -2.51 0.21 -15.95
C ASN A 311 -3.09 1.63 -16.12
N ARG A 312 -4.34 1.87 -15.69
CA ARG A 312 -5.02 3.18 -15.85
C ARG A 312 -4.24 4.34 -15.23
N LEU A 313 -3.83 4.18 -13.97
CA LEU A 313 -3.00 5.14 -13.24
C LEU A 313 -2.19 4.36 -12.19
N LEU A 314 -0.90 4.18 -12.44
CA LEU A 314 -0.06 3.26 -11.65
C LEU A 314 0.14 3.69 -10.20
N SER A 315 -0.09 4.96 -9.85
CA SER A 315 -0.05 5.41 -8.46
C SER A 315 -1.19 4.88 -7.60
N LEU A 316 -2.22 4.30 -8.22
CA LEU A 316 -3.33 3.63 -7.53
C LEU A 316 -3.14 2.12 -7.43
N ASN A 317 -2.03 1.57 -7.95
CA ASN A 317 -1.73 0.14 -7.96
C ASN A 317 -0.59 -0.15 -6.97
N ASP A 318 -0.93 -0.21 -5.68
CA ASP A 318 0.03 -0.43 -4.59
C ASP A 318 -0.59 -1.30 -3.48
N VAL A 319 0.24 -1.85 -2.60
CA VAL A 319 -0.21 -2.79 -1.56
C VAL A 319 -1.33 -2.17 -0.71
N GLY A 320 -2.45 -2.89 -0.64
CA GLY A 320 -3.67 -2.48 0.04
C GLY A 320 -4.56 -1.48 -0.68
N SER A 321 -4.23 -1.06 -1.91
CA SER A 321 -5.11 -0.21 -2.72
C SER A 321 -6.23 -0.99 -3.40
N ASP A 322 -7.30 -0.27 -3.69
CA ASP A 322 -8.32 -0.68 -4.66
C ASP A 322 -8.31 0.39 -5.78
N PRO A 323 -7.79 0.06 -6.99
CA PRO A 323 -7.71 1.00 -8.08
C PRO A 323 -9.06 1.64 -8.44
N GLU A 324 -10.20 1.00 -8.18
CA GLU A 324 -11.52 1.61 -8.43
C GLU A 324 -11.82 2.82 -7.55
N ILE A 325 -11.16 2.94 -6.39
CA ILE A 325 -11.20 4.11 -5.52
C ILE A 325 -10.28 5.18 -6.09
N PHE A 326 -10.81 5.94 -7.06
CA PHE A 326 -10.07 6.98 -7.76
C PHE A 326 -10.07 8.31 -6.98
N GLY A 327 -9.11 8.45 -6.08
CA GLY A 327 -8.92 9.65 -5.25
C GLY A 327 -9.88 9.73 -4.05
N LEU A 328 -9.62 10.69 -3.17
CA LEU A 328 -10.33 10.87 -1.91
C LEU A 328 -10.65 12.34 -1.66
N ARG A 329 -11.90 12.59 -1.23
CA ARG A 329 -12.33 13.93 -0.79
C ARG A 329 -11.76 14.27 0.59
N VAL A 330 -11.52 15.55 0.87
CA VAL A 330 -11.04 16.05 2.17
C VAL A 330 -11.93 15.58 3.33
N ALA A 331 -13.26 15.59 3.16
CA ALA A 331 -14.20 15.08 4.17
C ALA A 331 -13.97 13.58 4.52
N ALA A 332 -13.65 12.75 3.52
CA ALA A 332 -13.38 11.33 3.74
C ALA A 332 -12.00 11.10 4.40
N TRP A 333 -11.01 11.96 4.11
CA TRP A 333 -9.76 12.01 4.86
C TRP A 333 -9.97 12.31 6.34
N HIS A 334 -10.82 13.29 6.67
CA HIS A 334 -11.16 13.62 8.06
C HIS A 334 -11.93 12.49 8.75
N ALA A 335 -12.87 11.84 8.05
CA ALA A 335 -13.57 10.67 8.58
C ALA A 335 -12.58 9.54 8.92
N ALA A 336 -11.69 9.18 7.99
CA ALA A 336 -10.68 8.15 8.22
C ALA A 336 -9.68 8.52 9.34
N SER A 337 -9.37 9.81 9.51
CA SER A 337 -8.45 10.27 10.56
C SER A 337 -9.09 10.28 11.95
N ARG A 338 -10.38 10.67 12.05
CA ARG A 338 -11.15 10.55 13.30
C ARG A 338 -11.31 9.09 13.71
N ASP A 339 -11.67 8.25 12.76
CA ASP A 339 -11.81 6.81 12.95
C ASP A 339 -10.51 6.17 13.47
N ARG A 340 -9.38 6.49 12.83
CA ARG A 340 -8.05 6.06 13.29
C ARG A 340 -7.74 6.55 14.70
N ARG A 341 -8.00 7.83 15.03
CA ARG A 341 -7.77 8.35 16.39
C ARG A 341 -8.64 7.62 17.43
N ALA A 342 -9.89 7.29 17.09
CA ALA A 342 -10.83 6.68 18.02
C ALA A 342 -10.51 5.21 18.28
N ARG A 343 -10.22 4.42 17.23
CA ARG A 343 -10.09 2.95 17.34
C ARG A 343 -8.66 2.46 17.33
N TRP A 344 -7.76 3.14 16.63
CA TRP A 344 -6.39 2.68 16.39
C TRP A 344 -5.36 3.81 16.55
N PRO A 345 -5.32 4.50 17.71
CA PRO A 345 -4.48 5.70 17.90
C PRO A 345 -2.97 5.43 17.79
N HIS A 346 -2.55 4.18 17.88
CA HIS A 346 -1.15 3.74 17.83
C HIS A 346 -0.81 2.91 16.59
N THR A 347 -1.70 2.84 15.58
CA THR A 347 -1.37 2.17 14.31
C THR A 347 -0.27 2.92 13.56
N MET A 348 0.53 2.19 12.77
CA MET A 348 1.55 2.83 11.94
C MET A 348 0.93 3.62 10.78
N LEU A 349 1.58 4.70 10.38
CA LEU A 349 1.22 5.54 9.24
C LEU A 349 2.29 5.39 8.15
N ALA A 350 2.28 4.25 7.46
CA ALA A 350 3.19 4.01 6.34
C ALA A 350 2.74 4.78 5.09
N SER A 351 3.73 5.28 4.36
CA SER A 351 3.55 5.81 3.01
C SER A 351 4.50 5.15 2.01
N SER A 352 5.57 4.49 2.43
CA SER A 352 6.38 3.58 1.61
C SER A 352 6.89 2.47 2.49
N THR A 353 7.10 1.29 1.91
CA THR A 353 7.60 0.09 2.58
C THR A 353 8.52 -0.68 1.63
N HIS A 354 9.15 -1.72 2.12
CA HIS A 354 9.94 -2.65 1.30
C HIS A 354 9.10 -3.46 0.30
N ASP A 355 7.78 -3.52 0.47
CA ASP A 355 6.87 -4.24 -0.45
C ASP A 355 6.02 -3.32 -1.33
N SER A 356 6.10 -2.00 -1.09
CA SER A 356 5.38 -1.02 -1.91
C SER A 356 5.80 -1.16 -3.38
N LYS A 357 4.82 -1.18 -4.28
CA LYS A 357 5.07 -1.34 -5.73
C LYS A 357 5.77 -0.12 -6.31
N ARG A 358 5.58 1.05 -5.69
CA ARG A 358 6.34 2.29 -5.94
C ARG A 358 6.56 3.02 -4.63
N SER A 359 7.62 3.81 -4.54
CA SER A 359 7.81 4.79 -3.46
C SER A 359 6.76 5.91 -3.51
N GLU A 360 6.57 6.58 -2.37
CA GLU A 360 5.60 7.65 -2.19
C GLU A 360 5.82 8.82 -3.15
N ASP A 361 7.07 9.16 -3.45
CA ASP A 361 7.38 10.28 -4.33
C ASP A 361 7.15 9.95 -5.80
N VAL A 362 7.34 8.69 -6.21
CA VAL A 362 6.91 8.21 -7.54
C VAL A 362 5.39 8.32 -7.66
N ARG A 363 4.65 7.88 -6.64
CA ARG A 363 3.18 7.99 -6.66
C ARG A 363 2.72 9.44 -6.66
N ASN A 364 3.31 10.32 -5.86
CA ASN A 364 2.97 11.75 -5.81
C ASN A 364 3.20 12.46 -7.14
N ARG A 365 4.28 12.11 -7.86
CA ARG A 365 4.54 12.60 -9.22
C ARG A 365 3.48 12.11 -10.20
N LEU A 366 3.12 10.84 -10.13
CA LEU A 366 2.09 10.25 -10.99
C LEU A 366 0.68 10.76 -10.68
N ASN A 367 0.37 11.10 -9.42
CA ASN A 367 -0.92 11.65 -9.03
C ASN A 367 -1.25 12.94 -9.79
N VAL A 368 -0.25 13.75 -10.16
CA VAL A 368 -0.42 14.98 -10.97
C VAL A 368 -1.05 14.69 -12.34
N ILE A 369 -0.89 13.46 -12.89
CA ILE A 369 -1.56 13.06 -14.14
C ILE A 369 -3.08 13.20 -14.02
N SER A 370 -3.65 12.94 -12.83
CA SER A 370 -5.09 13.08 -12.58
C SER A 370 -5.58 14.52 -12.73
N GLU A 371 -4.72 15.52 -12.53
CA GLU A 371 -5.03 16.95 -12.69
C GLU A 371 -4.84 17.43 -14.14
N LEU A 372 -4.01 16.73 -14.91
CA LEU A 372 -3.63 17.09 -16.28
C LEU A 372 -4.03 16.03 -17.33
N PRO A 373 -5.29 15.52 -17.34
CA PRO A 373 -5.66 14.37 -18.17
C PRO A 373 -5.52 14.63 -19.67
N ALA A 374 -5.80 15.86 -20.13
CA ALA A 374 -5.67 16.24 -21.53
C ALA A 374 -4.20 16.27 -22.00
N ALA A 375 -3.33 16.87 -21.19
CA ALA A 375 -1.90 16.94 -21.46
C ALA A 375 -1.28 15.54 -21.48
N TRP A 376 -1.63 14.70 -20.50
CA TRP A 376 -1.18 13.30 -20.45
C TRP A 376 -1.63 12.50 -21.68
N ARG A 377 -2.90 12.61 -22.08
CA ARG A 377 -3.44 11.96 -23.28
C ARG A 377 -2.66 12.35 -24.55
N LEU A 378 -2.30 13.62 -24.69
CA LEU A 378 -1.51 14.09 -25.83
C LEU A 378 -0.08 13.57 -25.74
N ALA A 379 0.54 13.60 -24.56
CA ALA A 379 1.89 13.11 -24.34
C ALA A 379 2.05 11.63 -24.72
N VAL A 380 1.21 10.73 -24.19
CA VAL A 380 1.32 9.30 -24.51
C VAL A 380 1.16 9.02 -26.00
N ARG A 381 0.32 9.78 -26.71
CA ARG A 381 0.16 9.68 -28.17
C ARG A 381 1.41 10.14 -28.91
N ARG A 382 2.03 11.25 -28.49
CA ARG A 382 3.30 11.72 -29.05
C ARG A 382 4.43 10.73 -28.80
N PHE A 383 4.60 10.29 -27.56
CA PHE A 383 5.60 9.29 -27.16
C PHE A 383 5.50 8.02 -27.98
N SER A 384 4.28 7.50 -28.13
CA SER A 384 3.98 6.34 -28.94
C SER A 384 4.28 6.54 -30.42
N ARG A 385 4.15 7.77 -30.94
CA ARG A 385 4.55 8.09 -32.33
C ARG A 385 6.07 8.13 -32.48
N LEU A 386 6.77 8.78 -31.55
CA LEU A 386 8.24 8.91 -31.56
C LEU A 386 8.90 7.53 -31.45
N ASN A 387 8.35 6.65 -30.61
CA ASN A 387 8.92 5.33 -30.36
C ASN A 387 8.45 4.23 -31.34
N ARG A 388 7.67 4.57 -32.38
CA ARG A 388 7.08 3.58 -33.31
C ARG A 388 8.12 2.66 -33.96
N ARG A 389 9.31 3.19 -34.24
CA ARG A 389 10.41 2.48 -34.91
C ARG A 389 11.09 1.42 -34.03
N HIS A 390 10.86 1.48 -32.72
CA HIS A 390 11.44 0.54 -31.75
C HIS A 390 10.51 -0.63 -31.45
N ARG A 391 9.30 -0.65 -32.02
CA ARG A 391 8.36 -1.77 -31.90
C ARG A 391 8.80 -2.93 -32.78
N ARG A 392 8.53 -4.13 -32.28
CA ARG A 392 8.67 -5.38 -33.03
C ARG A 392 7.32 -6.08 -33.12
N THR A 393 7.29 -7.14 -33.92
CA THR A 393 6.20 -8.10 -33.96
C THR A 393 6.72 -9.41 -33.40
N VAL A 394 6.03 -9.96 -32.40
CA VAL A 394 6.31 -11.25 -31.76
C VAL A 394 5.00 -12.02 -31.74
N ASP A 395 4.99 -13.27 -32.20
CA ASP A 395 3.79 -14.12 -32.29
C ASP A 395 2.61 -13.47 -33.06
N GLY A 396 2.91 -12.69 -34.11
CA GLY A 396 1.90 -11.97 -34.89
C GLY A 396 1.31 -10.73 -34.21
N GLU A 397 1.75 -10.43 -32.98
CA GLU A 397 1.26 -9.33 -32.15
C GLU A 397 2.33 -8.25 -31.96
N ARG A 398 1.90 -7.04 -31.64
CA ARG A 398 2.83 -5.94 -31.35
C ARG A 398 3.57 -6.19 -30.03
N ALA A 399 4.88 -5.98 -30.04
CA ALA A 399 5.73 -5.94 -28.84
C ALA A 399 6.44 -4.57 -28.71
N PRO A 400 6.26 -3.84 -27.59
CA PRO A 400 5.32 -4.11 -26.48
C PRO A 400 3.84 -4.01 -26.90
N THR A 401 2.97 -4.68 -26.14
CA THR A 401 1.51 -4.43 -26.17
C THR A 401 1.20 -2.97 -25.85
N ARG A 402 -0.03 -2.51 -26.16
CA ARG A 402 -0.39 -1.12 -25.83
C ARG A 402 -0.44 -0.88 -24.34
N ASN A 403 -0.93 -1.84 -23.56
CA ASN A 403 -1.02 -1.72 -22.12
C ASN A 403 0.37 -1.70 -21.46
N ASP A 404 1.32 -2.51 -21.96
CA ASP A 404 2.70 -2.47 -21.49
C ASP A 404 3.40 -1.15 -21.86
N GLU A 405 3.19 -0.65 -23.09
CA GLU A 405 3.70 0.66 -23.54
C GLU A 405 3.17 1.81 -22.65
N TYR A 406 1.89 1.76 -22.29
CA TYR A 406 1.27 2.76 -21.41
C TYR A 406 1.84 2.72 -19.99
N ALA A 407 2.09 1.52 -19.46
CA ALA A 407 2.74 1.35 -18.16
C ALA A 407 4.17 1.90 -18.17
N LEU A 408 4.95 1.63 -19.23
CA LEU A 408 6.31 2.14 -19.37
C LEU A 408 6.36 3.68 -19.31
N TYR A 409 5.47 4.37 -20.01
CA TYR A 409 5.46 5.84 -19.99
C TYR A 409 5.17 6.41 -18.61
N GLN A 410 4.32 5.75 -17.82
CA GLN A 410 4.13 6.15 -16.42
C GLN A 410 5.38 5.84 -15.58
N LEU A 411 6.02 4.68 -15.75
CA LEU A 411 7.27 4.38 -15.03
C LEU A 411 8.36 5.41 -15.33
N LEU A 412 8.54 5.78 -16.60
CA LEU A 412 9.47 6.82 -17.02
C LEU A 412 9.10 8.17 -16.40
N ALA A 413 7.83 8.58 -16.49
CA ALA A 413 7.38 9.85 -15.93
C ALA A 413 7.56 9.92 -14.40
N GLY A 414 7.25 8.82 -13.71
CA GLY A 414 7.36 8.70 -12.26
C GLY A 414 8.80 8.69 -11.75
N THR A 415 9.77 8.28 -12.55
CA THR A 415 11.14 8.00 -12.06
C THR A 415 12.26 8.78 -12.74
N LEU A 416 11.99 9.56 -13.79
CA LEU A 416 13.01 10.37 -14.45
C LEU A 416 13.76 11.21 -13.41
N PRO A 417 15.08 11.02 -13.25
CA PRO A 417 15.88 11.78 -12.30
C PRO A 417 15.87 13.29 -12.63
N PRO A 418 16.01 14.17 -11.63
CA PRO A 418 16.15 15.60 -11.88
C PRO A 418 17.50 15.91 -12.56
N GLY A 419 17.53 17.00 -13.32
CA GLY A 419 18.75 17.49 -13.98
C GLY A 419 19.15 16.73 -15.25
N GLU A 420 20.27 17.13 -15.83
CA GLU A 420 20.89 16.41 -16.94
C GLU A 420 21.53 15.11 -16.44
N LEU A 421 21.36 14.03 -17.20
CA LEU A 421 21.97 12.73 -16.90
C LEU A 421 23.21 12.58 -17.76
N ASP A 422 24.38 12.26 -17.22
CA ASP A 422 25.46 11.75 -18.08
C ASP A 422 25.10 10.36 -18.63
N GLU A 423 25.94 9.78 -19.50
CA GLU A 423 25.63 8.46 -20.08
C GLU A 423 25.58 7.36 -19.01
N THR A 424 26.39 7.46 -17.97
CA THR A 424 26.43 6.49 -16.87
C THR A 424 25.13 6.51 -16.07
N ALA A 425 24.65 7.70 -15.68
CA ALA A 425 23.40 7.89 -14.95
C ALA A 425 22.18 7.50 -15.82
N LEU A 426 22.21 7.84 -17.11
CA LEU A 426 21.18 7.43 -18.07
C LEU A 426 21.12 5.91 -18.21
N ALA A 427 22.28 5.23 -18.32
CA ALA A 427 22.35 3.78 -18.39
C ALA A 427 21.82 3.12 -17.11
N ALA A 428 22.23 3.60 -15.93
CA ALA A 428 21.75 3.07 -14.65
C ALA A 428 20.23 3.25 -14.47
N TRP A 429 19.69 4.42 -14.82
CA TRP A 429 18.24 4.65 -14.75
C TRP A 429 17.47 3.78 -15.75
N ARG A 430 17.96 3.67 -16.99
CA ARG A 430 17.40 2.80 -18.04
C ARG A 430 17.33 1.34 -17.58
N GLU A 431 18.38 0.82 -16.96
CA GLU A 431 18.41 -0.55 -16.43
C GLU A 431 17.34 -0.75 -15.34
N ARG A 432 17.25 0.17 -14.38
CA ARG A 432 16.25 0.12 -13.30
C ARG A 432 14.82 0.11 -13.85
N VAL A 433 14.52 0.98 -14.81
CA VAL A 433 13.20 1.05 -15.45
C VAL A 433 12.91 -0.24 -16.23
N TYR A 434 13.86 -0.74 -17.02
CA TYR A 434 13.69 -1.98 -17.76
C TYR A 434 13.45 -3.16 -16.82
N ALA A 435 14.23 -3.31 -15.75
CA ALA A 435 14.07 -4.38 -14.78
C ALA A 435 12.68 -4.37 -14.12
N ALA A 436 12.19 -3.20 -13.71
CA ALA A 436 10.86 -3.06 -13.14
C ALA A 436 9.74 -3.30 -14.17
N TRP A 437 9.92 -2.86 -15.41
CA TRP A 437 8.94 -3.07 -16.48
C TRP A 437 8.87 -4.54 -16.91
N LEU A 438 10.02 -5.22 -17.05
CA LEU A 438 10.11 -6.65 -17.30
C LEU A 438 9.47 -7.46 -16.16
N LYS A 439 9.77 -7.11 -14.91
CA LYS A 439 9.08 -7.71 -13.75
C LYS A 439 7.57 -7.54 -13.89
N GLY A 440 7.09 -6.34 -14.20
CA GLY A 440 5.67 -6.09 -14.42
C GLY A 440 5.05 -6.93 -15.55
N ALA A 441 5.75 -7.09 -16.67
CA ALA A 441 5.28 -7.95 -17.78
C ALA A 441 5.19 -9.43 -17.37
N ARG A 442 6.14 -9.93 -16.56
CA ARG A 442 6.11 -11.28 -16.00
C ARG A 442 5.03 -11.47 -14.94
N GLU A 443 4.82 -10.48 -14.08
CA GLU A 443 3.74 -10.48 -13.09
C GLU A 443 2.36 -10.41 -13.75
N ALA A 444 2.24 -9.68 -14.87
CA ALA A 444 1.02 -9.63 -15.64
C ALA A 444 0.67 -10.99 -16.28
N LYS A 445 1.62 -11.90 -16.52
CA LYS A 445 1.39 -13.28 -17.02
C LYS A 445 0.63 -13.37 -18.36
N LEU A 446 0.59 -12.29 -19.16
CA LEU A 446 -0.14 -12.24 -20.43
C LEU A 446 0.72 -12.63 -21.63
N ARG A 447 1.95 -12.08 -21.72
CA ARG A 447 2.87 -12.29 -22.85
C ARG A 447 4.17 -12.98 -22.45
N THR A 448 4.57 -12.86 -21.20
CA THR A 448 5.69 -13.57 -20.57
C THR A 448 5.33 -13.86 -19.11
N SER A 449 6.04 -14.78 -18.47
CA SER A 449 5.84 -15.12 -17.05
C SER A 449 7.15 -15.59 -16.42
N TRP A 450 7.18 -15.68 -15.09
CA TRP A 450 8.32 -16.28 -14.38
C TRP A 450 8.50 -17.77 -14.68
N ILE A 451 7.39 -18.49 -14.93
CA ILE A 451 7.40 -19.94 -15.15
C ILE A 451 7.84 -20.27 -16.57
N HIS A 452 7.32 -19.53 -17.55
CA HIS A 452 7.61 -19.69 -18.97
C HIS A 452 7.93 -18.34 -19.61
N PRO A 453 9.19 -17.87 -19.51
CA PRO A 453 9.62 -16.62 -20.12
C PRO A 453 9.51 -16.65 -21.65
N ASN A 454 8.82 -15.69 -22.26
CA ASN A 454 8.84 -15.49 -23.71
C ASN A 454 10.04 -14.59 -24.07
N ARG A 455 11.16 -15.21 -24.46
CA ARG A 455 12.42 -14.50 -24.72
C ARG A 455 12.33 -13.47 -25.83
N GLU A 456 11.60 -13.77 -26.91
CA GLU A 456 11.43 -12.83 -28.02
C GLU A 456 10.66 -11.58 -27.58
N TYR A 457 9.62 -11.75 -26.77
CA TYR A 457 8.89 -10.63 -26.18
C TYR A 457 9.78 -9.81 -25.23
N GLU A 458 10.51 -10.47 -24.32
CA GLU A 458 11.42 -9.82 -23.38
C GLU A 458 12.52 -9.02 -24.10
N ASP A 459 13.11 -9.58 -25.16
CA ASP A 459 14.11 -8.91 -25.99
C ASP A 459 13.51 -7.72 -26.76
N ALA A 460 12.25 -7.82 -27.19
CA ALA A 460 11.53 -6.69 -27.78
C ALA A 460 11.29 -5.57 -26.75
N LEU A 461 10.93 -5.89 -25.50
CA LEU A 461 10.83 -4.89 -24.43
C LEU A 461 12.18 -4.21 -24.17
N LYS A 462 13.26 -5.00 -24.09
CA LYS A 462 14.62 -4.48 -23.88
C LYS A 462 15.02 -3.52 -24.99
N GLY A 463 14.91 -3.96 -26.24
CA GLY A 463 15.22 -3.14 -27.41
C GLY A 463 14.35 -1.89 -27.52
N PHE A 464 13.10 -1.95 -27.07
CA PHE A 464 12.21 -0.78 -27.03
C PHE A 464 12.73 0.29 -26.07
N VAL A 465 13.07 -0.08 -24.83
CA VAL A 465 13.58 0.87 -23.82
C VAL A 465 14.96 1.40 -24.20
N GLU A 466 15.85 0.54 -24.69
CA GLU A 466 17.18 0.94 -25.15
C GLU A 466 17.09 1.94 -26.30
N GLY A 467 16.26 1.66 -27.30
CA GLY A 467 16.06 2.55 -28.44
C GLY A 467 15.37 3.86 -28.08
N ALA A 468 14.33 3.81 -27.24
CA ALA A 468 13.59 4.99 -26.79
C ALA A 468 14.52 5.96 -26.03
N LEU A 469 15.37 5.45 -25.14
CA LEU A 469 16.23 6.27 -24.29
C LEU A 469 17.64 6.52 -24.86
N ALA A 470 17.95 6.05 -26.07
CA ALA A 470 19.27 6.24 -26.68
C ALA A 470 19.55 7.71 -27.05
N ARG A 471 20.77 8.17 -26.78
CA ARG A 471 21.30 9.45 -27.27
C ARG A 471 21.77 9.33 -28.72
N ALA A 472 20.81 9.29 -29.64
CA ALA A 472 21.07 9.20 -31.07
C ALA A 472 20.55 10.44 -31.81
N PRO A 473 21.25 10.93 -32.86
CA PRO A 473 20.73 11.98 -33.72
C PRO A 473 19.32 11.67 -34.21
N GLY A 474 18.40 12.62 -34.03
CA GLY A 474 16.98 12.46 -34.40
C GLY A 474 16.12 11.66 -33.41
N ASN A 475 16.65 11.23 -32.26
CA ASN A 475 15.80 10.74 -31.16
C ASN A 475 15.30 11.91 -30.30
N LEU A 476 14.06 12.35 -30.56
CA LEU A 476 13.43 13.46 -29.83
C LEU A 476 12.69 13.01 -28.56
N PHE A 477 12.62 11.70 -28.27
CA PHE A 477 11.78 11.20 -27.19
C PHE A 477 12.28 11.64 -25.81
N LEU A 478 13.59 11.59 -25.55
CA LEU A 478 14.12 11.94 -24.23
C LEU A 478 13.87 13.41 -23.87
N ASP A 479 14.01 14.32 -24.83
CA ASP A 479 13.73 15.74 -24.63
C ASP A 479 12.23 16.00 -24.44
N ASP A 480 11.39 15.34 -25.25
CA ASP A 480 9.93 15.44 -25.13
C ASP A 480 9.41 14.84 -23.79
N LEU A 481 10.07 13.76 -23.32
CA LEU A 481 9.83 13.17 -22.01
C LEU A 481 10.20 14.15 -20.89
N ARG A 482 11.39 14.75 -20.93
CA ARG A 482 11.83 15.76 -19.95
C ARG A 482 10.86 16.93 -19.86
N ALA A 483 10.48 17.50 -21.00
CA ALA A 483 9.52 18.61 -21.05
C ALA A 483 8.14 18.22 -20.48
N THR A 484 7.68 17.01 -20.76
CA THR A 484 6.41 16.49 -20.21
C THR A 484 6.49 16.23 -18.71
N VAL A 485 7.64 15.74 -18.22
CA VAL A 485 7.83 15.37 -16.81
C VAL A 485 8.10 16.56 -15.92
N ALA A 486 8.70 17.65 -16.43
CA ALA A 486 8.98 18.86 -15.65
C ALA A 486 7.80 19.35 -14.78
N PRO A 487 6.57 19.55 -15.31
CA PRO A 487 5.42 19.91 -14.46
C PRO A 487 5.04 18.81 -13.47
N LEU A 488 5.08 17.54 -13.86
CA LEU A 488 4.76 16.42 -12.97
C LEU A 488 5.75 16.33 -11.81
N ALA A 489 7.04 16.53 -12.07
CA ALA A 489 8.09 16.51 -11.06
C ALA A 489 7.95 17.67 -10.08
N TRP A 490 7.66 18.88 -10.58
CA TRP A 490 7.44 20.06 -9.76
C TRP A 490 6.24 19.90 -8.82
N PHE A 491 5.05 19.63 -9.37
CA PHE A 491 3.84 19.45 -8.54
C PHE A 491 3.90 18.19 -7.69
N GLY A 492 4.60 17.15 -8.17
CA GLY A 492 4.90 15.94 -7.41
C GLY A 492 5.75 16.21 -6.16
N GLN A 493 6.73 17.10 -6.25
CA GLN A 493 7.53 17.53 -5.11
C GLN A 493 6.68 18.27 -4.07
N LEU A 494 5.79 19.17 -4.50
CA LEU A 494 4.84 19.84 -3.61
C LEU A 494 3.91 18.81 -2.92
N ASN A 495 3.38 17.86 -3.68
CA ASN A 495 2.58 16.74 -3.16
C ASN A 495 3.35 15.92 -2.10
N SER A 496 4.65 15.67 -2.31
CA SER A 496 5.49 14.97 -1.33
C SER A 496 5.70 15.73 -0.03
N VAL A 497 5.82 17.05 -0.08
CA VAL A 497 5.91 17.88 1.13
C VAL A 497 4.56 17.94 1.86
N THR A 498 3.45 18.07 1.11
CA THR A 498 2.09 17.96 1.66
C THR A 498 1.88 16.60 2.35
N MET A 499 2.28 15.50 1.71
CA MET A 499 2.19 14.16 2.29
C MET A 499 2.99 14.04 3.58
N ALA A 500 4.22 14.55 3.61
CA ALA A 500 5.05 14.54 4.80
C ALA A 500 4.39 15.31 5.96
N LEU A 501 3.94 16.56 5.72
CA LEU A 501 3.27 17.38 6.73
C LEU A 501 2.01 16.68 7.27
N ALA A 502 1.13 16.21 6.38
CA ALA A 502 -0.10 15.52 6.78
C ALA A 502 0.18 14.22 7.54
N LYS A 503 1.17 13.43 7.12
CA LYS A 503 1.59 12.19 7.80
C LYS A 503 2.10 12.46 9.21
N PHE A 504 3.05 13.37 9.38
CA PHE A 504 3.68 13.59 10.67
C PHE A 504 2.79 14.38 11.65
N ALA A 505 1.83 15.16 11.16
CA ALA A 505 0.83 15.82 12.02
C ALA A 505 -0.36 14.92 12.42
N SER A 506 -0.59 13.81 11.70
CA SER A 506 -1.73 12.91 11.92
C SER A 506 -1.67 12.11 13.24
N PRO A 507 -2.83 11.61 13.73
CA PRO A 507 -2.89 10.61 14.80
C PRO A 507 -2.39 9.26 14.27
N GLY A 508 -1.69 8.50 15.13
CA GLY A 508 -0.94 7.29 14.76
C GLY A 508 0.57 7.46 14.93
N VAL A 509 1.31 6.38 14.68
CA VAL A 509 2.78 6.32 14.75
C VAL A 509 3.34 6.48 13.33
N PRO A 510 3.90 7.64 12.96
CA PRO A 510 4.39 7.84 11.60
C PRO A 510 5.57 6.94 11.29
N ASP A 511 5.47 6.22 10.18
CA ASP A 511 6.53 5.36 9.67
C ASP A 511 7.31 6.09 8.55
N LEU A 512 8.61 5.79 8.49
CA LEU A 512 9.54 6.41 7.57
C LEU A 512 10.49 5.33 7.04
N TYR A 513 10.21 4.87 5.82
CA TYR A 513 11.09 3.93 5.13
C TYR A 513 12.43 4.59 4.79
N GLN A 514 13.52 3.85 4.99
CA GLN A 514 14.88 4.36 4.86
C GLN A 514 15.10 5.09 3.51
N GLY A 515 15.69 6.28 3.56
CA GLY A 515 15.97 7.10 2.39
C GLY A 515 14.78 7.93 1.87
N ASN A 516 13.59 7.81 2.46
CA ASN A 516 12.40 8.60 2.06
C ASN A 516 12.27 9.91 2.87
N GLU A 517 13.29 10.27 3.65
CA GLU A 517 13.41 11.58 4.28
C GLU A 517 13.46 12.71 3.24
N THR A 518 14.04 12.40 2.07
CA THR A 518 14.07 13.25 0.87
C THR A 518 13.22 12.64 -0.24
N ILE A 519 13.23 13.27 -1.43
CA ILE A 519 12.55 12.72 -2.61
C ILE A 519 13.27 11.43 -3.06
N ALA A 520 12.61 10.29 -2.90
CA ALA A 520 13.10 8.97 -3.28
C ALA A 520 12.28 8.42 -4.45
N LEU A 521 12.92 8.27 -5.63
CA LEU A 521 12.25 7.73 -6.82
C LEU A 521 12.56 6.24 -7.00
N ARG A 522 11.99 5.41 -6.12
CA ARG A 522 12.17 3.93 -6.11
C ARG A 522 10.96 3.19 -6.67
N LEU A 523 11.22 2.14 -7.44
CA LEU A 523 10.26 1.20 -7.99
C LEU A 523 10.15 -0.05 -7.09
N VAL A 524 9.36 -1.03 -7.52
CA VAL A 524 9.16 -2.31 -6.84
C VAL A 524 10.48 -3.03 -6.54
N ASP A 525 10.49 -3.84 -5.48
CA ASP A 525 11.57 -4.79 -5.13
C ASP A 525 12.16 -5.48 -6.38
N PRO A 526 13.50 -5.50 -6.55
CA PRO A 526 14.54 -5.07 -5.61
C PRO A 526 14.97 -3.60 -5.68
N ASP A 527 14.35 -2.76 -6.50
CA ASP A 527 14.78 -1.36 -6.65
C ASP A 527 14.64 -0.55 -5.34
N ASN A 528 13.57 -0.80 -4.58
CA ASN A 528 13.34 -0.19 -3.26
C ASN A 528 14.21 -0.79 -2.13
N ARG A 529 15.07 -1.77 -2.41
CA ARG A 529 16.03 -2.37 -1.47
C ARG A 529 17.45 -1.86 -1.68
N ALA A 530 17.65 -0.93 -2.62
CA ALA A 530 18.96 -0.33 -2.86
C ALA A 530 19.53 0.32 -1.58
N PRO A 531 20.86 0.27 -1.36
CA PRO A 531 21.49 0.90 -0.21
C PRO A 531 21.18 2.39 -0.11
N VAL A 532 21.06 2.88 1.12
CA VAL A 532 20.83 4.30 1.43
C VAL A 532 22.15 4.96 1.80
N ASP A 533 22.43 6.11 1.20
CA ASP A 533 23.58 6.94 1.57
C ASP A 533 23.26 7.77 2.82
N PHE A 534 23.42 7.16 3.99
CA PHE A 534 23.23 7.82 5.27
C PHE A 534 24.28 8.90 5.56
N ALA A 535 25.45 8.89 4.89
CA ALA A 535 26.44 9.95 5.05
C ALA A 535 25.93 11.24 4.40
N ALA A 536 25.40 11.15 3.18
CA ALA A 536 24.76 12.26 2.48
C ALA A 536 23.54 12.82 3.25
N LEU A 537 22.66 11.93 3.76
CA LEU A 537 21.50 12.37 4.55
C LEU A 537 21.90 13.07 5.86
N ARG A 538 22.94 12.59 6.55
CA ARG A 538 23.49 13.26 7.74
C ARG A 538 24.06 14.63 7.42
N ALA A 539 24.82 14.75 6.32
CA ALA A 539 25.36 16.03 5.87
C ALA A 539 24.24 17.02 5.51
N ALA A 540 23.23 16.59 4.77
CA ALA A 540 22.06 17.40 4.42
C ALA A 540 21.30 17.86 5.68
N LEU A 541 21.07 16.97 6.65
CA LEU A 541 20.41 17.35 7.91
C LEU A 541 21.25 18.36 8.71
N ALA A 542 22.58 18.18 8.79
CA ALA A 542 23.47 19.11 9.46
C ALA A 542 23.45 20.51 8.81
N GLN A 543 23.41 20.57 7.47
CA GLN A 543 23.23 21.83 6.73
C GLN A 543 21.92 22.50 7.11
N LEU A 544 20.80 21.76 7.14
CA LEU A 544 19.50 22.30 7.54
C LEU A 544 19.50 22.81 8.99
N GLN A 545 20.14 22.09 9.90
CA GLN A 545 20.26 22.51 11.30
C GLN A 545 21.07 23.80 11.44
N ALA A 546 22.16 23.94 10.68
CA ALA A 546 22.97 25.15 10.65
C ALA A 546 22.19 26.34 10.06
N LEU A 547 21.36 26.11 9.04
CA LEU A 547 20.49 27.14 8.46
C LEU A 547 19.40 27.56 9.46
N ALA A 548 18.75 26.61 10.13
CA ALA A 548 17.76 26.89 11.16
C ALA A 548 18.32 27.75 12.32
N ALA A 549 19.59 27.57 12.67
CA ALA A 549 20.24 28.34 13.74
C ALA A 549 20.47 29.83 13.37
N ARG A 550 20.39 30.21 12.08
CA ARG A 550 20.62 31.59 11.62
C ARG A 550 19.37 32.49 11.69
N GLY A 551 18.17 31.92 11.84
CA GLY A 551 16.94 32.67 12.16
C GLY A 551 16.24 33.39 11.00
N ASP A 552 16.40 32.94 9.75
CA ASP A 552 15.58 33.38 8.60
C ASP A 552 15.04 32.17 7.82
N GLU A 553 14.08 31.46 8.41
CA GLU A 553 13.57 30.20 7.87
C GLU A 553 12.53 30.38 6.74
N GLY A 554 12.00 31.59 6.52
CA GLY A 554 10.99 31.87 5.49
C GLY A 554 11.56 31.95 4.07
N ALA A 555 12.68 32.67 3.88
CA ALA A 555 13.41 32.70 2.62
C ALA A 555 14.04 31.33 2.30
N LEU A 556 14.48 30.62 3.35
CA LEU A 556 15.08 29.29 3.29
C LEU A 556 14.17 28.27 2.59
N LEU A 557 12.86 28.23 2.88
CA LEU A 557 11.96 27.21 2.32
C LEU A 557 11.91 27.21 0.78
N ARG A 558 11.99 28.38 0.14
CA ARG A 558 12.07 28.47 -1.34
C ARG A 558 13.34 27.81 -1.87
N GLU A 559 14.48 28.09 -1.25
CA GLU A 559 15.76 27.47 -1.59
C GLU A 559 15.71 25.95 -1.39
N LEU A 560 15.04 25.49 -0.33
CA LEU A 560 14.89 24.07 -0.02
C LEU A 560 14.04 23.31 -1.06
N PHE A 561 13.10 23.98 -1.73
CA PHE A 561 12.42 23.38 -2.88
C PHE A 561 13.37 23.24 -4.07
N ALA A 562 14.12 24.30 -4.37
CA ALA A 562 15.07 24.29 -5.50
C ALA A 562 16.16 23.22 -5.37
N ASN A 563 16.65 22.96 -4.14
CA ASN A 563 17.69 21.95 -3.89
C ASN A 563 17.15 20.58 -3.45
N GLY A 564 15.83 20.39 -3.37
CA GLY A 564 15.21 19.10 -3.05
C GLY A 564 15.16 18.73 -1.56
N LEU A 565 15.54 19.62 -0.65
CA LEU A 565 15.62 19.37 0.80
C LEU A 565 14.35 19.75 1.58
N ALA A 566 13.33 20.34 0.94
CA ALA A 566 12.09 20.77 1.61
C ALA A 566 11.39 19.62 2.38
N LYS A 567 11.37 18.41 1.82
CA LYS A 567 10.77 17.23 2.48
C LYS A 567 11.54 16.81 3.74
N LEU A 568 12.87 16.87 3.70
CA LEU A 568 13.72 16.56 4.84
C LEU A 568 13.51 17.58 5.96
N TRP A 569 13.39 18.86 5.60
CA TRP A 569 13.06 19.92 6.54
C TRP A 569 11.73 19.68 7.25
N VAL A 570 10.64 19.47 6.51
CA VAL A 570 9.32 19.19 7.12
C VAL A 570 9.36 17.94 7.99
N THR A 571 9.98 16.87 7.51
CA THR A 571 10.14 15.62 8.28
C THR A 571 10.86 15.86 9.60
N TRP A 572 12.01 16.52 9.59
CA TRP A 572 12.79 16.83 10.79
C TRP A 572 12.02 17.73 11.76
N ARG A 573 11.41 18.83 11.27
CA ARG A 573 10.70 19.79 12.12
C ARG A 573 9.46 19.17 12.77
N CYS A 574 8.69 18.38 12.03
CA CYS A 574 7.52 17.68 12.54
C CYS A 574 7.89 16.59 13.55
N LEU A 575 8.88 15.73 13.25
CA LEU A 575 9.31 14.68 14.18
C LEU A 575 9.88 15.26 15.47
N THR A 576 10.65 16.35 15.38
CA THR A 576 11.16 17.07 16.55
C THR A 576 10.01 17.60 17.40
N LEU A 577 9.00 18.22 16.78
CA LEU A 577 7.81 18.69 17.48
C LEU A 577 7.05 17.54 18.16
N ARG A 578 6.87 16.40 17.49
CA ARG A 578 6.21 15.23 18.09
C ARG A 578 6.92 14.76 19.34
N ARG A 579 8.26 14.76 19.34
CA ARG A 579 9.07 14.43 20.51
C ARG A 579 8.90 15.47 21.62
N GLU A 580 8.91 16.76 21.28
CA GLU A 580 8.74 17.88 22.24
C GLU A 580 7.33 17.98 22.84
N ARG A 581 6.31 17.48 22.13
CA ARG A 581 4.88 17.57 22.47
C ARG A 581 4.22 16.18 22.48
N ARG A 582 4.88 15.21 23.11
CA ARG A 582 4.47 13.79 23.09
C ARG A 582 2.99 13.57 23.40
N ALA A 583 2.49 14.15 24.50
CA ALA A 583 1.09 13.99 24.93
C ALA A 583 0.09 14.51 23.87
N LEU A 584 0.39 15.63 23.21
CA LEU A 584 -0.43 16.19 22.14
C LEU A 584 -0.60 15.21 20.97
N PHE A 585 0.48 14.53 20.57
CA PHE A 585 0.43 13.63 19.42
C PHE A 585 -0.03 12.21 19.76
N GLU A 586 0.22 11.73 20.98
CA GLU A 586 -0.23 10.42 21.45
C GLU A 586 -1.71 10.44 21.87
N HIS A 587 -2.14 11.46 22.61
CA HIS A 587 -3.47 11.49 23.23
C HIS A 587 -4.36 12.62 22.70
N GLY A 588 -3.84 13.59 21.97
CA GLY A 588 -4.65 14.70 21.49
C GLY A 588 -5.76 14.26 20.55
N GLU A 589 -6.89 14.96 20.60
CA GLU A 589 -8.02 14.80 19.71
C GLU A 589 -7.62 15.13 18.26
N TYR A 590 -8.48 14.75 17.32
CA TYR A 590 -8.37 15.15 15.92
C TYR A 590 -9.55 16.05 15.58
N VAL A 591 -9.28 17.33 15.33
CA VAL A 591 -10.30 18.33 15.00
C VAL A 591 -10.17 18.67 13.50
N PRO A 592 -11.13 18.28 12.65
CA PRO A 592 -11.13 18.71 11.25
C PRO A 592 -11.40 20.22 11.17
N LEU A 593 -10.74 20.91 10.24
CA LEU A 593 -10.93 22.33 10.01
C LEU A 593 -11.36 22.54 8.56
N GLU A 594 -12.43 23.30 8.36
CA GLU A 594 -12.98 23.56 7.04
C GLU A 594 -12.25 24.72 6.37
N ALA A 595 -12.02 24.59 5.06
CA ALA A 595 -11.53 25.69 4.23
C ALA A 595 -12.72 26.35 3.52
N THR A 596 -12.69 27.67 3.42
CA THR A 596 -13.69 28.50 2.74
C THR A 596 -13.02 29.34 1.64
N GLY A 597 -13.82 29.94 0.75
CA GLY A 597 -13.33 30.76 -0.37
C GLY A 597 -13.13 29.97 -1.66
N GLU A 598 -12.70 30.64 -2.73
CA GLU A 598 -12.69 30.11 -4.09
C GLU A 598 -11.81 28.85 -4.24
N LYS A 599 -10.69 28.78 -3.51
CA LYS A 599 -9.72 27.67 -3.62
C LYS A 599 -9.83 26.65 -2.49
N ALA A 600 -10.94 26.61 -1.75
CA ALA A 600 -11.13 25.70 -0.61
C ALA A 600 -10.86 24.22 -0.94
N ALA A 601 -11.18 23.77 -2.16
CA ALA A 601 -10.93 22.38 -2.59
C ALA A 601 -9.44 22.00 -2.63
N HIS A 602 -8.54 22.98 -2.70
CA HIS A 602 -7.09 22.84 -2.75
C HIS A 602 -6.43 22.85 -1.37
N VAL A 603 -7.21 22.74 -0.29
CA VAL A 603 -6.73 22.86 1.08
C VAL A 603 -7.15 21.64 1.89
N VAL A 604 -6.25 21.14 2.72
CA VAL A 604 -6.57 20.23 3.81
C VAL A 604 -6.05 20.83 5.12
N ALA A 605 -6.92 20.93 6.12
CA ALA A 605 -6.59 21.52 7.41
C ALA A 605 -7.16 20.69 8.57
N PHE A 606 -6.37 20.50 9.62
CA PHE A 606 -6.82 19.83 10.84
C PHE A 606 -5.95 20.22 12.02
N ALA A 607 -6.45 20.01 13.23
CA ALA A 607 -5.71 20.22 14.45
C ALA A 607 -5.61 18.96 15.32
N ARG A 608 -4.52 18.90 16.08
CA ARG A 608 -4.39 18.08 17.28
C ARG A 608 -4.58 18.99 18.49
N ARG A 609 -5.41 18.56 19.44
CA ARG A 609 -5.69 19.31 20.68
C ARG A 609 -5.58 18.40 21.89
N HIS A 610 -4.83 18.82 22.91
CA HIS A 610 -4.71 18.11 24.17
C HIS A 610 -4.56 19.10 25.33
N GLY A 611 -5.62 19.29 26.11
CA GLY A 611 -5.71 20.40 27.06
C GLY A 611 -5.56 21.74 26.35
N ASP A 612 -4.60 22.54 26.81
CA ASP A 612 -4.26 23.85 26.23
C ASP A 612 -3.24 23.78 25.08
N GLU A 613 -2.65 22.61 24.82
CA GLU A 613 -1.73 22.43 23.69
C GLU A 613 -2.52 22.20 22.38
N ILE A 614 -2.16 22.94 21.34
CA ILE A 614 -2.76 22.83 20.00
C ILE A 614 -1.65 22.77 18.95
N ALA A 615 -1.83 21.91 17.95
CA ALA A 615 -1.06 21.93 16.70
C ALA A 615 -2.01 21.89 15.50
N ILE A 616 -1.95 22.90 14.64
CA ILE A 616 -2.78 23.08 13.45
C ILE A 616 -1.91 22.83 12.22
N ALA A 617 -2.23 21.78 11.47
CA ALA A 617 -1.60 21.46 10.20
C ALA A 617 -2.50 21.93 9.05
N ILE A 618 -1.94 22.70 8.12
CA ILE A 618 -2.62 23.20 6.93
C ILE A 618 -1.71 22.90 5.73
N ALA A 619 -2.24 22.29 4.68
CA ALA A 619 -1.47 21.97 3.48
C ALA A 619 -2.28 22.17 2.21
N GLY A 620 -1.61 22.67 1.17
CA GLY A 620 -2.15 22.71 -0.19
C GLY A 620 -2.19 21.33 -0.84
N ARG A 621 -3.11 21.15 -1.79
CA ARG A 621 -3.25 19.93 -2.62
C ARG A 621 -3.76 20.30 -4.00
N LEU A 622 -3.54 19.39 -4.96
CA LEU A 622 -3.98 19.55 -6.36
C LEU A 622 -3.46 20.86 -6.97
N PHE A 623 -2.13 21.02 -6.96
CA PHE A 623 -1.47 22.28 -7.34
C PHE A 623 -1.53 22.59 -8.84
N ALA A 624 -1.60 21.56 -9.70
CA ALA A 624 -1.73 21.78 -11.13
C ALA A 624 -3.16 22.25 -11.47
N GLY A 625 -4.17 21.64 -10.83
CA GLY A 625 -5.57 22.05 -10.94
C GLY A 625 -5.85 23.42 -10.32
N LEU A 626 -5.05 23.85 -9.33
CA LEU A 626 -5.08 25.20 -8.75
C LEU A 626 -4.70 26.27 -9.80
N GLY A 627 -3.97 25.89 -10.85
CA GLY A 627 -3.42 26.82 -11.84
C GLY A 627 -2.09 27.43 -11.43
N ALA A 628 -1.36 26.79 -10.50
CA ALA A 628 -0.03 27.26 -10.07
C ALA A 628 0.97 27.20 -11.24
N ALA A 629 1.87 28.18 -11.32
CA ALA A 629 2.95 28.17 -12.29
C ALA A 629 4.00 27.10 -11.96
N VAL A 630 4.58 26.50 -12.99
CA VAL A 630 5.65 25.50 -12.83
C VAL A 630 6.94 26.20 -12.40
N GLY A 631 7.59 25.72 -11.34
CA GLY A 631 8.81 26.30 -10.79
C GLY A 631 8.58 27.44 -9.79
N GLU A 632 7.33 27.87 -9.60
CA GLU A 632 6.97 28.91 -8.63
C GLU A 632 6.12 28.32 -7.51
N LEU A 633 6.41 28.73 -6.27
CA LEU A 633 5.59 28.31 -5.14
C LEU A 633 4.24 29.03 -5.17
N PRO A 634 3.11 28.32 -5.03
CA PRO A 634 1.79 28.92 -5.07
C PRO A 634 1.52 29.67 -3.77
N LEU A 635 1.93 30.93 -3.73
CA LEU A 635 1.88 31.80 -2.55
C LEU A 635 1.22 33.14 -2.90
N GLY A 636 0.74 33.84 -1.88
CA GLY A 636 0.21 35.19 -2.01
C GLY A 636 -1.23 35.29 -2.53
N GLU A 637 -1.71 36.53 -2.56
CA GLU A 637 -3.11 36.88 -2.86
C GLU A 637 -3.53 36.48 -4.27
N ALA A 638 -2.64 36.61 -5.26
CA ALA A 638 -2.93 36.24 -6.65
C ALA A 638 -3.28 34.75 -6.82
N VAL A 639 -2.84 33.88 -5.91
CA VAL A 639 -3.12 32.44 -5.96
C VAL A 639 -4.29 32.07 -5.06
N TRP A 640 -4.30 32.58 -3.83
CA TRP A 640 -5.23 32.11 -2.79
C TRP A 640 -6.44 33.02 -2.55
N GLY A 641 -6.41 34.27 -3.01
CA GLY A 641 -7.53 35.21 -2.92
C GLY A 641 -8.18 35.26 -1.53
N ASP A 642 -9.48 35.00 -1.48
CA ASP A 642 -10.31 34.99 -0.27
C ASP A 642 -10.25 33.66 0.52
N THR A 643 -9.38 32.73 0.14
CA THR A 643 -9.35 31.39 0.73
C THR A 643 -8.80 31.44 2.16
N ALA A 644 -9.55 30.86 3.10
CA ALA A 644 -9.24 30.85 4.52
C ALA A 644 -9.58 29.51 5.17
N VAL A 645 -9.02 29.24 6.35
CA VAL A 645 -9.37 28.10 7.20
C VAL A 645 -10.17 28.58 8.40
N ASP A 646 -11.31 27.95 8.67
CA ASP A 646 -12.11 28.20 9.86
C ASP A 646 -11.44 27.59 11.10
N LEU A 647 -11.06 28.46 12.04
CA LEU A 647 -10.47 28.11 13.33
C LEU A 647 -11.46 28.22 14.49
N SER A 648 -12.73 28.57 14.24
CA SER A 648 -13.77 28.65 15.26
C SER A 648 -13.92 27.37 16.12
N PRO A 649 -13.71 26.14 15.60
CA PRO A 649 -13.76 24.93 16.44
C PRO A 649 -12.66 24.84 17.51
N LEU A 650 -11.64 25.70 17.44
CA LEU A 650 -10.50 25.74 18.34
C LEU A 650 -10.53 26.92 19.31
N ALA A 651 -11.51 27.82 19.21
CA ALA A 651 -11.58 29.02 20.03
C ALA A 651 -11.82 28.69 21.54
N PRO A 652 -11.26 29.50 22.47
CA PRO A 652 -10.27 30.55 22.23
C PRO A 652 -8.89 29.98 21.88
N LEU A 653 -8.18 30.64 20.95
CA LEU A 653 -6.84 30.22 20.52
C LEU A 653 -5.74 30.85 21.38
N PRO A 654 -4.74 30.09 21.84
CA PRO A 654 -3.52 30.66 22.41
C PRO A 654 -2.66 31.29 21.29
N PRO A 655 -1.67 32.15 21.63
CA PRO A 655 -0.68 32.62 20.66
C PRO A 655 0.02 31.44 19.96
N LEU A 656 0.06 31.48 18.63
CA LEU A 656 0.61 30.40 17.82
C LEU A 656 1.98 30.76 17.24
N ARG A 657 2.82 29.75 17.08
CA ARG A 657 4.10 29.81 16.38
C ARG A 657 4.12 28.77 15.26
N GLU A 658 4.51 29.18 14.08
CA GLU A 658 4.67 28.31 12.92
C GLU A 658 6.00 27.55 13.04
N ARG A 659 5.93 26.22 13.02
CA ARG A 659 7.07 25.35 13.32
C ARG A 659 8.04 25.22 12.15
N LEU A 660 7.58 25.37 10.91
CA LEU A 660 8.40 25.16 9.72
C LEU A 660 9.25 26.40 9.36
N SER A 661 8.83 27.59 9.73
CA SER A 661 9.38 28.87 9.29
C SER A 661 9.69 29.82 10.45
N GLY A 662 9.36 29.43 11.70
CA GLY A 662 9.67 30.21 12.89
C GLY A 662 8.74 31.40 13.15
N ALA A 663 7.92 31.79 12.17
CA ALA A 663 6.98 32.91 12.26
C ALA A 663 6.03 32.76 13.46
N ALA A 664 5.62 33.89 14.03
CA ALA A 664 4.65 33.90 15.11
C ALA A 664 3.54 34.90 14.82
N ARG A 665 2.30 34.50 15.11
CA ARG A 665 1.11 35.29 14.81
C ARG A 665 0.01 34.97 15.83
N GLU A 666 -0.84 35.95 16.04
CA GLU A 666 -2.12 35.78 16.72
C GLU A 666 -3.21 35.72 15.65
N PHE A 667 -4.18 34.83 15.83
CA PHE A 667 -5.23 34.61 14.85
C PHE A 667 -6.60 34.77 15.49
N GLY A 668 -7.53 35.30 14.69
CA GLY A 668 -8.95 35.29 15.03
C GLY A 668 -9.60 33.93 14.73
N ALA A 669 -10.91 33.93 14.54
CA ALA A 669 -11.68 32.73 14.21
C ALA A 669 -11.45 32.22 12.77
N ALA A 670 -10.81 32.99 11.90
CA ALA A 670 -10.47 32.59 10.53
C ALA A 670 -8.99 32.89 10.25
N LEU A 671 -8.35 32.00 9.48
CA LEU A 671 -6.96 32.11 9.06
C LEU A 671 -6.87 32.21 7.53
N PRO A 672 -6.69 33.43 6.98
CA PRO A 672 -6.44 33.62 5.55
C PRO A 672 -5.19 32.87 5.11
N LEU A 673 -5.25 32.20 3.97
CA LEU A 673 -4.11 31.41 3.49
C LEU A 673 -2.92 32.27 3.05
N THR A 674 -3.19 33.50 2.60
CA THR A 674 -2.16 34.52 2.35
C THR A 674 -1.31 34.81 3.60
N GLU A 675 -1.86 34.60 4.79
CA GLU A 675 -1.17 34.75 6.07
C GLU A 675 -0.64 33.42 6.64
N ALA A 676 -1.34 32.32 6.35
CA ALA A 676 -0.96 30.98 6.80
C ALA A 676 0.34 30.51 6.14
N TRP A 677 0.56 30.87 4.88
CA TRP A 677 1.72 30.43 4.12
C TRP A 677 2.95 31.29 4.41
N ASN A 678 4.02 30.64 4.86
CA ASN A 678 5.33 31.28 4.97
C ASN A 678 6.38 30.45 4.23
N GLY A 679 6.73 30.87 3.01
CA GLY A 679 7.75 30.21 2.19
C GLY A 679 7.33 28.90 1.51
N PHE A 680 6.18 28.30 1.84
CA PHE A 680 5.58 27.12 1.19
C PHE A 680 4.04 27.09 1.42
N PRO A 681 3.21 26.56 0.49
CA PRO A 681 1.77 26.30 0.68
C PRO A 681 1.48 25.18 1.70
N GLY A 682 2.03 25.30 2.90
CA GLY A 682 1.77 24.44 4.04
C GLY A 682 2.40 24.98 5.31
N ALA A 683 1.75 24.74 6.43
CA ALA A 683 2.13 25.29 7.73
C ALA A 683 1.78 24.34 8.87
N LEU A 684 2.57 24.41 9.94
CA LEU A 684 2.32 23.71 11.19
C LEU A 684 2.38 24.72 12.35
N TRP A 685 1.22 25.30 12.69
CA TRP A 685 1.08 26.25 13.79
C TRP A 685 0.91 25.52 15.10
N VAL A 686 1.69 25.88 16.12
CA VAL A 686 1.63 25.26 17.46
C VAL A 686 1.44 26.31 18.53
N SER A 687 0.70 25.97 19.58
CA SER A 687 0.58 26.83 20.77
C SER A 687 1.98 27.11 21.35
N ARG A 688 2.27 28.39 21.63
CA ARG A 688 3.48 28.77 22.36
C ARG A 688 3.45 28.15 23.76
N ARG A 689 4.58 27.61 24.22
CA ARG A 689 4.74 27.34 25.66
C ARG A 689 5.07 28.66 26.32
N ASP A 690 4.41 28.97 27.42
CA ASP A 690 4.97 29.91 28.37
C ASP A 690 6.28 29.30 28.89
N GLU A 691 7.41 29.94 28.58
CA GLU A 691 8.73 29.57 29.13
C GLU A 691 8.83 29.85 30.65
N ARG A 692 7.71 30.24 31.29
CA ARG A 692 7.57 30.37 32.73
C ARG A 692 6.81 29.18 33.30
N ARG A 693 7.48 28.04 33.47
CA ARG A 693 7.19 27.07 34.53
C ARG A 693 8.34 26.09 34.73
#